data_AF-A0A1H6F8I3-F1
#
_entry.id   AF-A0A1H6F8I3-F1
#
_cell.length_a   1.000
_cell.length_b   1.000
_cell.length_c   1.000
_cell.angle_alpha   90.00
_cell.angle_beta   90.00
_cell.angle_gamma   90.00
#
_symmetry.space_group_name_H-M   'P 1'
#
loop_
_entity.id
_entity.type
_entity.pdbx_description
1 polymer ?
#
loop_
_entity_poly.entity_id
_entity_poly.type
_entity_poly.pdbx_seq_one_letter_code
_entity_poly.pdbx_strand_id
1 'polypeptide(L)'
;MQASLLGLGVNDQLVDSLLTEIRSESNSRKKLDLYLEISHRYKKEDIDKANAAINKAINIAIQDDYPYKLAQVYFRKAELAQQDEKLSQAIEYYLKANSIFELLKDEENLSEGQKRIASLFEARGELNQALDYLLKSLSFYESSGDFKNQASITILIGKLYRNIGDEQLALDYFSLALVSVEKTKDEETHAFVANNLGLINEAQRNNNQALEFYYLALRKYKAIGDEVSRAQVLQNIGALNFKIGEFNDALNYFTNALAVNRLEQNRQNQALNYLWIGRCFIQTKNSDQAKQNLLASLELAQDIGLVIIERDAAEMLSDIYSEEGEFKKAFEMQQLYNEMYNKVSSEKNIKERAGIELKYQFEKKQKEKDVEAMSKSERQLFLVHILLAALIIVLLLVFLIGRIYILKRKANIELSTKNNIIKKSFDDIKSLSDIGKNISAKLVVEDIVSTVYESLRNLLDTDAFAIGIFNSEKKCLDFNGTIENGQVLPYFNYNLSNSDHLASLCFNSQKEIIIYDYLEESKKYLNDIPKPQAGEILESIIYLPLNYQDKKIGVITVQSFRKNAYIKSHINYLQNLAVYVAIALENARVYSQLEVQNKFNILLKNTIPNPMYLKNCKGYYLDCNPAFLQFIEKTREEVIGRTVFDVAPFELADVYKNKDEELLKDKKLQVYQSQVKLRDESLRDVRFFKDILWTDNNEVGGILGVILDITEFKRSEEQLIVFKQLAEASGQGFLYC
;
A
#
# COMPACT_ATOMS: atom_id res chain seq x y z
N MET A 1 42.09 41.63 63.16
CA MET A 1 43.44 41.64 62.52
C MET A 1 44.26 40.39 62.81
N GLN A 2 44.31 39.86 64.04
CA GLN A 2 45.09 38.64 64.36
C GLN A 2 44.54 37.31 63.79
N ALA A 3 43.25 37.18 63.51
CA ALA A 3 42.67 35.97 62.90
C ALA A 3 42.97 35.81 61.39
N SER A 4 43.32 36.91 60.69
CA SER A 4 43.61 36.91 59.25
C SER A 4 45.03 36.41 58.94
N LEU A 5 46.00 36.71 59.82
CA LEU A 5 47.39 36.27 59.67
C LEU A 5 47.60 34.77 59.93
N LEU A 6 46.77 34.15 60.77
CA LEU A 6 46.80 32.71 61.04
C LEU A 6 46.20 31.87 59.89
N GLY A 7 45.29 32.43 59.09
CA GLY A 7 44.70 31.75 57.92
C GLY A 7 45.65 31.69 56.71
N LEU A 8 46.38 32.79 56.46
CA LEU A 8 47.31 32.91 55.34
C LEU A 8 48.41 31.84 55.35
N GLY A 9 48.97 31.51 56.52
CA GLY A 9 50.03 30.51 56.65
C GLY A 9 49.55 29.05 56.45
N VAL A 10 48.28 28.76 56.73
CA VAL A 10 47.71 27.42 56.57
C VAL A 10 47.37 27.14 55.11
N ASN A 11 46.82 28.13 54.40
CA ASN A 11 46.50 27.98 52.98
C ASN A 11 47.73 27.86 52.10
N ASP A 12 48.80 28.62 52.36
CA ASP A 12 50.05 28.48 51.60
C ASP A 12 50.69 27.08 51.78
N GLN A 13 50.69 26.50 52.99
CA GLN A 13 51.17 25.12 53.21
C GLN A 13 50.34 24.06 52.46
N LEU A 14 49.01 24.23 52.43
CA LEU A 14 48.11 23.33 51.71
C LEU A 14 48.29 23.45 50.19
N VAL A 15 48.48 24.68 49.68
CA VAL A 15 48.77 24.91 48.26
C VAL A 15 50.12 24.30 47.87
N ASP A 16 51.15 24.42 48.71
CA ASP A 16 52.45 23.80 48.46
C ASP A 16 52.35 22.26 48.37
N SER A 17 51.50 21.66 49.21
CA SER A 17 51.16 20.23 49.11
C SER A 17 50.49 19.90 47.77
N LEU A 18 49.50 20.69 47.34
CA LEU A 18 48.80 20.50 46.06
C LEU A 18 49.75 20.70 44.86
N LEU A 19 50.64 21.68 44.90
CA LEU A 19 51.64 21.90 43.86
C LEU A 19 52.65 20.75 43.77
N THR A 20 52.98 20.12 44.90
CA THR A 20 53.83 18.92 44.94
C THR A 20 53.11 17.73 44.32
N GLU A 21 51.83 17.53 44.65
CA GLU A 21 50.99 16.49 44.06
C GLU A 21 50.86 16.66 42.54
N ILE A 22 50.66 17.88 42.05
CA ILE A 22 50.62 18.19 40.61
C ILE A 22 51.92 17.79 39.89
N ARG A 23 53.08 17.93 40.53
CA ARG A 23 54.39 17.55 39.95
C ARG A 23 54.52 16.03 39.81
N SER A 24 53.98 15.27 40.76
CA SER A 24 54.00 13.80 40.74
C SER A 24 52.85 13.16 39.94
N GLU A 25 51.76 13.89 39.72
CA GLU A 25 50.60 13.38 38.99
C GLU A 25 50.91 13.24 37.50
N SER A 26 50.43 12.17 36.86
CA SER A 26 50.59 11.93 35.42
C SER A 26 49.29 12.17 34.65
N ASN A 27 48.14 12.08 35.33
CA ASN A 27 46.83 12.30 34.74
C ASN A 27 46.51 13.80 34.63
N SER A 28 46.46 14.31 33.40
CA SER A 28 46.15 15.72 33.13
C SER A 28 44.82 16.20 33.70
N ARG A 29 43.78 15.36 33.67
CA ARG A 29 42.47 15.71 34.24
C ARG A 29 42.54 15.91 35.75
N LYS A 30 43.31 15.08 36.47
CA LYS A 30 43.55 15.28 37.90
C LYS A 30 44.37 16.53 38.18
N LYS A 31 45.39 16.84 37.35
CA LYS A 31 46.14 18.10 37.46
C LYS A 31 45.23 19.32 37.32
N LEU A 32 44.30 19.28 36.38
CA LEU A 32 43.29 20.33 36.19
C LEU A 32 42.44 20.51 37.46
N ASP A 33 41.95 19.42 38.04
CA ASP A 33 41.14 19.46 39.26
C ASP A 33 41.93 20.02 40.46
N LEU A 34 43.22 19.66 40.59
CA LEU A 34 44.11 20.24 41.59
C LEU A 34 44.35 21.74 41.38
N TYR A 35 44.47 22.22 40.13
CA TYR A 35 44.56 23.66 39.85
C TYR A 35 43.27 24.41 40.17
N LEU A 36 42.09 23.82 39.95
CA LEU A 36 40.82 24.41 40.37
C LEU A 36 40.72 24.52 41.90
N GLU A 37 41.20 23.52 42.63
CA GLU A 37 41.26 23.54 44.09
C GLU A 37 42.20 24.63 44.61
N ILE A 38 43.40 24.77 44.01
CA ILE A 38 44.33 25.87 44.32
C ILE A 38 43.65 27.23 44.08
N SER A 39 42.94 27.38 42.96
CA SER A 39 42.20 28.62 42.68
C SER A 39 41.11 28.89 43.71
N HIS A 40 40.38 27.87 44.16
CA HIS A 40 39.33 28.01 45.15
C HIS A 40 39.87 28.51 46.50
N ARG A 41 41.03 28.00 46.91
CA ARG A 41 41.71 28.41 48.15
C ARG A 41 42.19 29.85 48.10
N TYR A 42 42.83 30.25 47.00
CA TYR A 42 43.31 31.61 46.84
C TYR A 42 42.22 32.65 46.54
N LYS A 43 41.02 32.23 46.13
CA LYS A 43 39.92 33.13 45.73
C LYS A 43 39.68 34.31 46.68
N LYS A 44 39.79 34.10 48.00
CA LYS A 44 39.56 35.16 49.01
C LYS A 44 40.82 35.87 49.49
N GLU A 45 42.00 35.30 49.24
CA GLU A 45 43.27 35.77 49.79
C GLU A 45 44.10 36.52 48.76
N ASP A 46 44.19 35.97 47.54
CA ASP A 46 45.03 36.46 46.45
C ASP A 46 44.39 36.11 45.10
N ILE A 47 43.64 37.08 44.55
CA ILE A 47 42.91 36.93 43.29
C ILE A 47 43.87 36.67 42.12
N ASP A 48 45.09 37.21 42.15
CA ASP A 48 46.08 37.03 41.09
C ASP A 48 46.61 35.60 41.05
N LYS A 49 46.94 35.02 42.22
CA LYS A 49 47.31 33.61 42.33
C LYS A 49 46.17 32.69 41.92
N ALA A 50 44.93 33.01 42.31
CA ALA A 50 43.74 32.25 41.89
C ALA A 50 43.58 32.26 40.37
N ASN A 51 43.73 33.43 39.74
CA ASN A 51 43.69 33.59 38.29
C ASN A 51 44.83 32.83 37.58
N ALA A 52 46.04 32.84 38.15
CA ALA A 52 47.17 32.09 37.59
C ALA A 52 46.91 30.57 37.59
N ALA A 53 46.32 30.03 38.65
CA ALA A 53 45.93 28.62 38.73
C ALA A 53 44.83 28.27 37.72
N ILE A 54 43.79 29.13 37.60
CA ILE A 54 42.73 28.99 36.59
C ILE A 54 43.28 28.99 35.17
N ASN A 55 44.21 29.89 34.83
CA ASN A 55 44.79 29.93 33.49
C ASN A 55 45.57 28.65 33.16
N LYS A 56 46.25 28.04 34.13
CA LYS A 56 46.88 26.72 33.97
C LYS A 56 45.83 25.64 33.73
N ALA A 57 44.72 25.65 34.46
CA ALA A 57 43.61 24.73 34.26
C ALA A 57 42.96 24.87 32.87
N ILE A 58 42.78 26.11 32.37
CA ILE A 58 42.27 26.39 31.01
C ILE A 58 43.20 25.79 29.96
N ASN A 59 44.50 26.01 30.08
CA ASN A 59 45.47 25.50 29.11
C ASN A 59 45.43 23.97 29.03
N ILE A 60 45.37 23.28 30.18
CA ILE A 60 45.23 21.82 30.22
C ILE A 60 43.90 21.39 29.58
N ALA A 61 42.79 22.06 29.92
CA ALA A 61 41.47 21.72 29.40
C ALA A 61 41.37 21.88 27.87
N ILE A 62 42.04 22.89 27.30
CA ILE A 62 42.10 23.12 25.85
C ILE A 62 43.05 22.13 25.18
N GLN A 63 44.25 21.93 25.74
CA GLN A 63 45.29 21.09 25.14
C GLN A 63 44.86 19.62 25.06
N ASP A 64 44.20 19.13 26.12
CA ASP A 64 43.81 17.72 26.24
C ASP A 64 42.32 17.48 25.90
N ASP A 65 41.65 18.48 25.30
CA ASP A 65 40.27 18.44 24.81
C ASP A 65 39.23 17.95 25.84
N TYR A 66 39.11 18.67 26.95
CA TYR A 66 38.10 18.41 27.98
C TYR A 66 36.99 19.48 27.97
N PRO A 67 36.03 19.44 27.02
CA PRO A 67 35.07 20.52 26.82
C PRO A 67 34.22 20.80 28.08
N TYR A 68 33.72 19.74 28.74
CA TYR A 68 32.94 19.91 29.97
C TYR A 68 33.75 20.57 31.10
N LYS A 69 35.01 20.16 31.30
CA LYS A 69 35.89 20.78 32.30
C LYS A 69 36.28 22.20 31.90
N LEU A 70 36.50 22.46 30.62
CA LEU A 70 36.77 23.80 30.10
C LEU A 70 35.61 24.76 30.43
N ALA A 71 34.36 24.32 30.24
CA ALA A 71 33.18 25.09 30.62
C ALA A 71 33.16 25.41 32.13
N GLN A 72 33.41 24.41 32.99
CA GLN A 72 33.51 24.62 34.45
C GLN A 72 34.63 25.59 34.83
N VAL A 73 35.79 25.50 34.17
CA VAL A 73 36.93 26.39 34.43
C VAL A 73 36.60 27.82 33.97
N TYR A 74 35.94 28.01 32.82
CA TYR A 74 35.46 29.33 32.40
C TYR A 74 34.42 29.90 33.37
N PHE A 75 33.52 29.07 33.88
CA PHE A 75 32.54 29.48 34.88
C PHE A 75 33.24 29.99 36.16
N ARG A 76 34.24 29.27 36.66
CA ARG A 76 35.05 29.72 37.81
C ARG A 76 35.86 30.98 37.52
N LYS A 77 36.39 31.11 36.30
CA LYS A 77 37.08 32.32 35.86
C LYS A 77 36.15 33.53 35.83
N ALA A 78 34.90 33.34 35.42
CA ALA A 78 33.88 34.36 35.45
C ALA A 78 33.58 34.82 36.89
N GLU A 79 33.46 33.88 37.84
CA GLU A 79 33.28 34.23 39.25
C GLU A 79 34.45 35.05 39.83
N LEU A 80 35.69 34.72 39.46
CA LEU A 80 36.87 35.50 39.89
C LEU A 80 36.86 36.89 39.27
N ALA A 81 36.55 37.01 37.99
CA ALA A 81 36.44 38.30 37.31
C ALA A 81 35.33 39.16 37.91
N GLN A 82 34.22 38.56 38.34
CA GLN A 82 33.14 39.26 39.05
C GLN A 82 33.60 39.78 40.40
N GLN A 83 34.38 38.98 41.16
CA GLN A 83 34.91 39.39 42.46
C GLN A 83 35.93 40.53 42.35
N ASP A 84 36.67 40.59 41.24
CA ASP A 84 37.60 41.67 40.90
C ASP A 84 36.91 42.88 40.24
N GLU A 85 35.57 42.95 40.33
CA GLU A 85 34.69 44.00 39.77
C GLU A 85 34.82 44.19 38.24
N LYS A 86 35.45 43.24 37.53
CA LYS A 86 35.61 43.22 36.07
C LYS A 86 34.38 42.62 35.41
N LEU A 87 33.25 43.31 35.54
CA LEU A 87 31.94 42.85 35.07
C LEU A 87 31.97 42.42 33.58
N SER A 88 32.67 43.15 32.71
CA SER A 88 32.78 42.83 31.25
C SER A 88 33.44 41.50 30.98
N GLN A 89 34.52 41.22 31.69
CA GLN A 89 35.23 39.96 31.57
C GLN A 89 34.43 38.81 32.17
N ALA A 90 33.74 39.05 33.29
CA ALA A 90 32.87 38.04 33.89
C ALA A 90 31.76 37.59 32.92
N ILE A 91 31.07 38.53 32.26
CA ILE A 91 30.06 38.20 31.24
C ILE A 91 30.70 37.41 30.09
N GLU A 92 31.86 37.83 29.58
CA GLU A 92 32.56 37.14 28.49
C GLU A 92 32.86 35.67 28.85
N TYR A 93 33.38 35.42 30.05
CA TYR A 93 33.70 34.06 30.50
C TYR A 93 32.44 33.21 30.76
N TYR A 94 31.38 33.79 31.31
CA TYR A 94 30.10 33.08 31.42
C TYR A 94 29.51 32.74 30.05
N LEU A 95 29.60 33.64 29.07
CA LEU A 95 29.16 33.36 27.69
C LEU A 95 29.98 32.23 27.05
N LYS A 96 31.30 32.21 27.27
CA LYS A 96 32.16 31.09 26.83
C LYS A 96 31.72 29.77 27.46
N ALA A 97 31.50 29.76 28.79
CA ALA A 97 31.01 28.56 29.48
C ALA A 97 29.64 28.10 28.95
N ASN A 98 28.69 29.03 28.82
CA ASN A 98 27.34 28.75 28.31
C ASN A 98 27.36 28.19 26.89
N SER A 99 28.19 28.73 26.00
CA SER A 99 28.31 28.20 24.62
C SER A 99 28.74 26.75 24.60
N ILE A 100 29.60 26.33 25.55
CA ILE A 100 30.03 24.95 25.67
C ILE A 100 28.92 24.10 26.33
N PHE A 101 28.27 24.58 27.38
CA PHE A 101 27.14 23.87 28.01
C PHE A 101 25.99 23.64 27.02
N GLU A 102 25.69 24.62 26.17
CA GLU A 102 24.69 24.51 25.09
C GLU A 102 25.08 23.42 24.07
N LEU A 103 26.35 23.39 23.63
CA LEU A 103 26.86 22.34 22.74
C LEU A 103 26.80 20.94 23.38
N LEU A 104 27.03 20.86 24.70
CA LEU A 104 26.97 19.63 25.48
C LEU A 104 25.54 19.25 25.90
N LYS A 105 24.54 20.09 25.61
CA LYS A 105 23.15 19.95 26.06
C LYS A 105 23.01 19.82 27.58
N ASP A 106 23.88 20.50 28.30
CA ASP A 106 23.83 20.63 29.75
C ASP A 106 22.98 21.86 30.13
N GLU A 107 21.66 21.65 30.08
CA GLU A 107 20.68 22.70 30.35
C GLU A 107 20.74 23.24 31.79
N GLU A 108 21.21 22.44 32.75
CA GLU A 108 21.32 22.84 34.15
C GLU A 108 22.42 23.89 34.33
N ASN A 109 23.64 23.58 33.88
CA ASN A 109 24.76 24.52 33.99
C ASN A 109 24.60 25.72 33.05
N LEU A 110 23.97 25.53 31.89
CA LEU A 110 23.58 26.62 31.00
C LEU A 110 22.63 27.60 31.72
N SER A 111 21.58 27.08 32.36
CA SER A 111 20.58 27.90 33.07
C SER A 111 21.17 28.63 34.27
N GLU A 112 22.05 27.98 35.03
CA GLU A 112 22.79 28.63 36.11
C GLU A 112 23.69 29.76 35.56
N GLY A 113 24.41 29.53 34.46
CA GLY A 113 25.23 30.55 33.82
C GLY A 113 24.42 31.73 33.29
N GLN A 114 23.25 31.47 32.69
CA GLN A 114 22.31 32.52 32.27
C GLN A 114 21.83 33.36 33.48
N LYS A 115 21.50 32.73 34.60
CA LYS A 115 21.13 33.44 35.85
C LYS A 115 22.27 34.33 36.35
N ARG A 116 23.52 33.87 36.29
CA ARG A 116 24.71 34.68 36.65
C ARG A 116 24.90 35.87 35.71
N ILE A 117 24.79 35.64 34.40
CA ILE A 117 24.86 36.71 33.39
C ILE A 117 23.78 37.76 33.65
N ALA A 118 22.56 37.34 33.97
CA ALA A 118 21.48 38.27 34.27
C ALA A 118 21.80 39.18 35.45
N SER A 119 22.33 38.63 36.54
CA SER A 119 22.73 39.42 37.72
C SER A 119 23.83 40.43 37.38
N LEU A 120 24.75 40.08 36.47
CA LEU A 120 25.79 41.01 35.99
C LEU A 120 25.23 42.13 35.11
N PHE A 121 24.24 41.84 34.26
CA PHE A 121 23.54 42.87 33.49
C PHE A 121 22.73 43.78 34.39
N GLU A 122 22.06 43.24 35.42
CA GLU A 122 21.36 44.04 36.44
C GLU A 122 22.33 45.00 37.15
N ALA A 123 23.52 44.52 37.54
CA ALA A 123 24.54 45.33 38.19
C ALA A 123 25.04 46.49 37.31
N ARG A 124 24.93 46.39 35.99
CA ARG A 124 25.23 47.48 35.05
C ARG A 124 24.05 48.39 34.73
N GLY A 125 22.87 48.10 35.26
CA GLY A 125 21.63 48.77 34.89
C GLY A 125 21.07 48.34 33.52
N GLU A 126 21.61 47.28 32.92
CA GLU A 126 21.16 46.70 31.64
C GLU A 126 19.95 45.76 31.86
N LEU A 127 18.86 46.32 32.38
CA LEU A 127 17.70 45.55 32.89
C LEU A 127 17.03 44.65 31.84
N ASN A 128 17.03 45.08 30.57
CA ASN A 128 16.44 44.32 29.47
C ASN A 128 17.18 43.00 29.20
N GLN A 129 18.51 43.04 29.16
CA GLN A 129 19.32 41.85 28.98
C GLN A 129 19.23 40.95 30.21
N ALA A 130 19.22 41.53 31.41
CA ALA A 130 18.99 40.79 32.64
C ALA A 130 17.70 39.98 32.58
N LEU A 131 16.59 40.62 32.21
CA LEU A 131 15.30 39.94 32.06
C LEU A 131 15.32 38.83 31.00
N ASP A 132 15.95 39.06 29.85
CA ASP A 132 16.03 38.03 28.79
C ASP A 132 16.72 36.75 29.27
N TYR A 133 17.85 36.88 29.96
CA TYR A 133 18.58 35.74 30.50
C TYR A 133 17.83 35.06 31.65
N LEU A 134 17.12 35.81 32.51
CA LEU A 134 16.27 35.23 33.56
C LEU A 134 15.11 34.43 32.99
N LEU A 135 14.44 34.93 31.94
CA LEU A 135 13.32 34.23 31.30
C LEU A 135 13.77 32.94 30.61
N LYS A 136 14.96 32.93 29.98
CA LYS A 136 15.57 31.71 29.42
C LYS A 136 15.84 30.68 30.50
N SER A 137 16.48 31.10 31.59
CA SER A 137 16.81 30.25 32.74
C SER A 137 15.56 29.69 33.45
N LEU A 138 14.51 30.51 33.57
CA LEU A 138 13.24 30.12 34.20
C LEU A 138 12.60 28.91 33.50
N SER A 139 12.63 28.89 32.16
CA SER A 139 11.98 27.83 31.37
C SER A 139 12.52 26.43 31.67
N PHE A 140 13.83 26.32 31.91
CA PHE A 140 14.46 25.07 32.31
C PHE A 140 14.00 24.65 33.70
N TYR A 141 14.10 25.52 34.70
CA TYR A 141 13.77 25.16 36.09
C TYR A 141 12.28 24.87 36.30
N GLU A 142 11.39 25.48 35.51
CA GLU A 142 9.97 25.09 35.45
C GLU A 142 9.80 23.66 34.93
N SER A 143 10.56 23.27 33.91
CA SER A 143 10.49 21.91 33.33
C SER A 143 11.18 20.84 34.19
N SER A 144 12.23 21.21 34.95
CA SER A 144 13.00 20.27 35.77
C SER A 144 12.37 20.00 37.14
N GLY A 145 11.45 20.87 37.59
CA GLY A 145 10.83 20.78 38.92
C GLY A 145 11.74 21.25 40.05
N ASP A 146 12.82 22.00 39.75
CA ASP A 146 13.67 22.62 40.75
C ASP A 146 13.03 23.90 41.30
N PHE A 147 12.13 23.71 42.27
CA PHE A 147 11.40 24.80 42.89
C PHE A 147 12.30 25.82 43.61
N LYS A 148 13.52 25.44 44.01
CA LYS A 148 14.46 26.37 44.67
C LYS A 148 15.00 27.38 43.67
N ASN A 149 15.52 26.91 42.54
CA ASN A 149 16.02 27.80 41.50
C ASN A 149 14.88 28.57 40.81
N GLN A 150 13.70 27.95 40.65
CA GLN A 150 12.50 28.64 40.18
C GLN A 150 12.13 29.82 41.09
N ALA A 151 12.10 29.62 42.42
CA ALA A 151 11.83 30.70 43.38
C ALA A 151 12.89 31.81 43.27
N SER A 152 14.17 31.44 43.19
CA SER A 152 15.27 32.42 43.06
C SER A 152 15.14 33.29 41.81
N ILE A 153 14.83 32.71 40.65
CA ILE A 153 14.71 33.45 39.38
C ILE A 153 13.46 34.32 39.36
N THR A 154 12.32 33.80 39.83
CA THR A 154 11.07 34.56 39.89
C THR A 154 11.17 35.73 40.87
N ILE A 155 11.91 35.58 41.97
CA ILE A 155 12.30 36.70 42.85
C ILE A 155 13.12 37.75 42.11
N LEU A 156 14.15 37.36 41.35
CA LEU A 156 14.98 38.30 40.60
C LEU A 156 14.14 39.08 39.58
N ILE A 157 13.24 38.41 38.85
CA ILE A 157 12.32 39.04 37.92
C ILE A 157 11.36 40.00 38.65
N GLY A 158 10.77 39.57 39.78
CA GLY A 158 9.91 40.41 40.59
C GLY A 158 10.62 41.67 41.12
N LYS A 159 11.88 41.55 41.54
CA LYS A 159 12.72 42.69 41.96
C LYS A 159 12.98 43.65 40.81
N LEU A 160 13.28 43.15 39.60
CA LEU A 160 13.45 43.99 38.41
C LEU A 160 12.19 44.83 38.14
N TYR A 161 11.00 44.20 38.11
CA TYR A 161 9.75 44.92 37.88
C TYR A 161 9.41 45.93 38.97
N ARG A 162 9.66 45.58 40.24
CA ARG A 162 9.47 46.53 41.34
C ARG A 162 10.42 47.73 41.25
N ASN A 163 11.68 47.51 40.88
CA ASN A 163 12.66 48.60 40.71
C ASN A 163 12.26 49.57 39.59
N ILE A 164 11.50 49.07 38.62
CA ILE A 164 10.95 49.80 37.47
C ILE A 164 9.61 50.47 37.79
N GLY A 165 8.93 50.04 38.86
CA GLY A 165 7.63 50.57 39.28
C GLY A 165 6.42 49.85 38.67
N ASP A 166 6.61 48.69 38.03
CA ASP A 166 5.50 47.85 37.60
C ASP A 166 5.06 46.93 38.74
N GLU A 167 4.19 47.45 39.60
CA GLU A 167 3.73 46.78 40.82
C GLU A 167 2.92 45.53 40.53
N GLN A 168 2.18 45.48 39.40
CA GLN A 168 1.34 44.34 39.06
C GLN A 168 2.19 43.15 38.61
N LEU A 169 3.15 43.36 37.71
CA LEU A 169 4.05 42.28 37.30
C LEU A 169 4.95 41.84 38.46
N ALA A 170 5.40 42.78 39.29
CA ALA A 170 6.10 42.42 40.52
C ALA A 170 5.25 41.51 41.40
N LEU A 171 3.96 41.84 41.62
CA LEU A 171 3.04 41.03 42.39
C LEU A 171 2.90 39.61 41.82
N ASP A 172 2.73 39.49 40.50
CA ASP A 172 2.56 38.21 39.81
C ASP A 172 3.80 37.31 39.99
N TYR A 173 5.00 37.85 39.78
CA TYR A 173 6.26 37.10 39.92
C TYR A 173 6.59 36.78 41.38
N PHE A 174 6.34 37.68 42.33
CA PHE A 174 6.52 37.35 43.76
C PHE A 174 5.48 36.33 44.25
N SER A 175 4.27 36.33 43.70
CA SER A 175 3.25 35.30 43.99
C SER A 175 3.66 33.95 43.42
N LEU A 176 4.23 33.92 42.21
CA LEU A 176 4.82 32.71 41.64
C LEU A 176 6.01 32.20 42.46
N ALA A 177 6.85 33.11 42.97
CA ALA A 177 7.94 32.77 43.88
C ALA A 177 7.42 32.18 45.21
N LEU A 178 6.29 32.69 45.73
CA LEU A 178 5.65 32.17 46.94
C LEU A 178 5.20 30.73 46.75
N VAL A 179 4.51 30.45 45.63
CA VAL A 179 4.08 29.07 45.29
C VAL A 179 5.28 28.12 45.13
N SER A 180 6.39 28.63 44.59
CA SER A 180 7.61 27.84 44.42
C SER A 180 8.28 27.54 45.77
N VAL A 181 8.43 28.55 46.64
CA VAL A 181 9.10 28.39 47.93
C VAL A 181 8.28 27.56 48.92
N GLU A 182 6.95 27.56 48.85
CA GLU A 182 6.07 26.68 49.63
C GLU A 182 6.33 25.18 49.40
N LYS A 183 6.88 24.83 48.23
CA LYS A 183 7.28 23.46 47.89
C LYS A 183 8.68 23.11 48.40
N THR A 184 9.37 24.06 49.02
CA THR A 184 10.72 23.91 49.55
C THR A 184 10.72 24.00 51.08
N LYS A 185 11.87 23.73 51.70
CA LYS A 185 12.10 23.96 53.14
C LYS A 185 12.89 25.26 53.40
N ASP A 186 12.94 26.15 52.41
CA ASP A 186 13.75 27.37 52.45
C ASP A 186 12.97 28.52 53.13
N GLU A 187 13.01 28.52 54.47
CA GLU A 187 12.25 29.49 55.28
C GLU A 187 12.78 30.92 55.17
N GLU A 188 14.06 31.09 54.86
CA GLU A 188 14.67 32.40 54.59
C GLU A 188 14.08 33.02 53.31
N THR A 189 14.07 32.26 52.21
CA THR A 189 13.49 32.70 50.95
C THR A 189 11.99 32.96 51.09
N HIS A 190 11.29 32.15 51.89
CA HIS A 190 9.86 32.35 52.16
C HIS A 190 9.61 33.67 52.90
N ALA A 191 10.38 33.95 53.96
CA ALA A 191 10.30 35.21 54.68
C ALA A 191 10.60 36.41 53.77
N PHE A 192 11.59 36.26 52.89
CA PHE A 192 11.95 37.27 51.91
C PHE A 192 10.79 37.56 50.95
N VAL A 193 10.22 36.54 50.30
CA VAL A 193 9.09 36.71 49.37
C VAL A 193 7.89 37.35 50.07
N ALA A 194 7.54 36.89 51.27
CA ALA A 194 6.45 37.47 52.06
C ALA A 194 6.69 38.96 52.34
N ASN A 195 7.89 39.37 52.76
CA ASN A 195 8.19 40.78 52.99
C ASN A 195 8.05 41.64 51.71
N ASN A 196 8.46 41.11 50.55
CA ASN A 196 8.33 41.82 49.28
C ASN A 196 6.86 41.92 48.81
N LEU A 197 6.06 40.88 49.02
CA LEU A 197 4.61 40.92 48.80
C LEU A 197 3.92 41.94 49.72
N GLY A 198 4.37 42.05 50.97
CA GLY A 198 3.92 43.08 51.89
C GLY A 198 4.15 44.49 51.35
N LEU A 199 5.37 44.77 50.87
CA LEU A 199 5.74 46.06 50.26
C LEU A 199 4.90 46.39 49.02
N ILE A 200 4.62 45.40 48.16
CA ILE A 200 3.82 45.60 46.94
C ILE A 200 2.36 45.88 47.30
N ASN A 201 1.78 45.13 48.23
CA ASN A 201 0.42 45.37 48.70
C ASN A 201 0.28 46.74 49.39
N GLU A 202 1.29 47.17 50.14
CA GLU A 202 1.33 48.51 50.70
C GLU A 202 1.32 49.60 49.61
N ALA A 203 2.10 49.41 48.54
CA ALA A 203 2.13 50.35 47.41
C ALA A 203 0.76 50.43 46.69
N GLN A 204 0.09 49.28 46.55
CA GLN A 204 -1.28 49.17 46.03
C GLN A 204 -2.37 49.65 47.01
N ARG A 205 -1.99 50.13 48.21
CA ARG A 205 -2.89 50.58 49.30
C ARG A 205 -3.75 49.45 49.91
N ASN A 206 -3.36 48.19 49.72
CA ASN A 206 -3.97 47.01 50.33
C ASN A 206 -3.37 46.77 51.73
N ASN A 207 -3.57 47.71 52.65
CA ASN A 207 -2.90 47.74 53.96
C ASN A 207 -3.08 46.47 54.80
N ASN A 208 -4.27 45.85 54.76
CA ASN A 208 -4.54 44.63 55.52
C ASN A 208 -3.72 43.44 55.00
N GLN A 209 -3.68 43.24 53.68
CA GLN A 209 -2.87 42.19 53.07
C GLN A 209 -1.37 42.44 53.27
N ALA A 210 -0.94 43.71 53.23
CA ALA A 210 0.44 44.07 53.53
C ALA A 210 0.84 43.62 54.95
N LEU A 211 0.00 43.89 55.95
CA LEU A 211 0.22 43.45 57.34
C LEU A 211 0.25 41.92 57.47
N GLU A 212 -0.66 41.19 56.81
CA GLU A 212 -0.66 39.72 56.82
C GLU A 212 0.69 39.16 56.34
N PHE A 213 1.19 39.67 55.22
CA PHE A 213 2.47 39.28 54.66
C PHE A 213 3.66 39.70 55.54
N TYR A 214 3.64 40.91 56.10
CA TYR A 214 4.68 41.35 57.04
C TYR A 214 4.72 40.48 58.31
N TYR A 215 3.57 40.12 58.89
CA TYR A 215 3.53 39.23 60.04
C TYR A 215 3.97 37.82 59.71
N LEU A 216 3.70 37.33 58.49
CA LEU A 216 4.26 36.07 58.01
C LEU A 216 5.80 36.15 57.96
N ALA A 217 6.36 37.17 57.30
CA ALA A 217 7.80 37.37 57.21
C ALA A 217 8.46 37.47 58.60
N LEU A 218 7.85 38.24 59.52
CA LEU A 218 8.34 38.40 60.89
C LEU A 218 8.41 37.07 61.66
N ARG A 219 7.37 36.23 61.54
CA ARG A 219 7.34 34.90 62.18
C ARG A 219 8.43 33.98 61.60
N LYS A 220 8.63 34.01 60.29
CA LYS A 220 9.64 33.19 59.60
C LYS A 220 11.06 33.61 59.96
N TYR A 221 11.39 34.90 59.85
CA TYR A 221 12.72 35.41 60.26
C TYR A 221 13.02 35.14 61.74
N LYS A 222 12.01 35.28 62.63
CA LYS A 222 12.16 34.90 64.04
C LYS A 222 12.46 33.42 64.23
N ALA A 223 11.83 32.53 63.45
CA ALA A 223 12.03 31.09 63.56
C ALA A 223 13.45 30.65 63.15
N ILE A 224 14.06 31.34 62.19
CA ILE A 224 15.44 31.07 61.72
C ILE A 224 16.51 31.89 62.46
N GLY A 225 16.12 32.80 63.35
CA GLY A 225 17.04 33.64 64.12
C GLY A 225 17.67 34.80 63.33
N ASP A 226 17.08 35.20 62.20
CA ASP A 226 17.54 36.35 61.41
C ASP A 226 16.97 37.65 61.96
N GLU A 227 17.66 38.22 62.95
CA GLU A 227 17.24 39.46 63.59
C GLU A 227 17.42 40.69 62.69
N VAL A 228 18.39 40.67 61.75
CA VAL A 228 18.63 41.80 60.82
C VAL A 228 17.44 41.96 59.87
N SER A 229 17.03 40.89 59.20
CA SER A 229 15.87 40.94 58.29
C SER A 229 14.56 41.18 59.05
N ARG A 230 14.45 40.66 60.27
CA ARG A 230 13.31 40.96 61.16
C ARG A 230 13.23 42.45 61.51
N ALA A 231 14.35 43.11 61.77
CA ALA A 231 14.39 44.56 62.00
C ALA A 231 13.89 45.35 60.77
N GLN A 232 14.22 44.89 59.57
CA GLN A 232 13.73 45.50 58.32
C GLN A 232 12.20 45.33 58.18
N VAL A 233 11.64 44.16 58.51
CA VAL A 233 10.18 43.96 58.50
C VAL A 233 9.50 44.87 59.53
N LEU A 234 10.09 45.04 60.72
CA LEU A 234 9.58 45.97 61.73
C LEU A 234 9.58 47.42 61.22
N GLN A 235 10.61 47.84 60.48
CA GLN A 235 10.61 49.15 59.83
C GLN A 235 9.48 49.30 58.82
N ASN A 236 9.23 48.29 58.00
CA ASN A 236 8.15 48.32 57.01
C ASN A 236 6.77 48.42 57.69
N ILE A 237 6.53 47.63 58.74
CA ILE A 237 5.31 47.73 59.56
C ILE A 237 5.20 49.12 60.19
N GLY A 238 6.30 49.67 60.72
CA GLY A 238 6.33 51.03 61.27
C GLY A 238 5.96 52.10 60.25
N ALA A 239 6.50 52.00 59.03
CA ALA A 239 6.20 52.93 57.94
C ALA A 239 4.73 52.84 57.50
N LEU A 240 4.17 51.64 57.44
CA LEU A 240 2.75 51.44 57.16
C LEU A 240 1.87 52.04 58.26
N ASN A 241 2.19 51.81 59.55
CA ASN A 241 1.48 52.40 60.68
C ASN A 241 1.53 53.95 60.66
N PHE A 242 2.69 54.52 60.32
CA PHE A 242 2.82 55.96 60.14
C PHE A 242 1.88 56.49 59.04
N LYS A 243 1.80 55.80 57.89
CA LYS A 243 0.92 56.19 56.77
C LYS A 243 -0.57 56.16 57.11
N ILE A 244 -0.99 55.24 57.99
CA ILE A 244 -2.40 55.14 58.44
C ILE A 244 -2.72 56.04 59.65
N GLY A 245 -1.73 56.78 60.18
CA GLY A 245 -1.90 57.74 61.27
C GLY A 245 -1.63 57.21 62.68
N GLU A 246 -1.23 55.94 62.81
CA GLU A 246 -0.92 55.30 64.10
C GLU A 246 0.53 55.59 64.52
N PHE A 247 0.81 56.86 64.83
CA PHE A 247 2.18 57.36 65.04
C PHE A 247 2.90 56.74 66.26
N ASN A 248 2.16 56.42 67.33
CA ASN A 248 2.75 55.80 68.52
C ASN A 248 3.17 54.35 68.25
N ASP A 249 2.37 53.59 67.50
CA ASP A 249 2.72 52.24 67.10
C ASP A 249 3.89 52.25 66.12
N ALA A 250 3.87 53.17 65.15
CA ALA A 250 5.00 53.40 64.26
C ALA A 250 6.30 53.66 65.05
N LEU A 251 6.25 54.57 66.02
CA LEU A 251 7.38 54.89 66.90
C LEU A 251 7.90 53.67 67.66
N ASN A 252 7.01 52.82 68.18
CA ASN A 252 7.39 51.56 68.85
C ASN A 252 8.11 50.61 67.89
N TYR A 253 7.58 50.42 66.67
CA TYR A 253 8.20 49.56 65.66
C TYR A 253 9.58 50.08 65.22
N PHE A 254 9.72 51.39 64.97
CA PHE A 254 11.00 51.98 64.60
C PHE A 254 12.03 51.92 65.73
N THR A 255 11.62 52.10 66.98
CA THR A 255 12.52 52.00 68.14
C THR A 255 13.01 50.56 68.34
N ASN A 256 12.13 49.58 68.17
CA ASN A 256 12.51 48.16 68.22
C ASN A 256 13.50 47.80 67.10
N ALA A 257 13.26 48.27 65.88
CA ALA A 257 14.19 48.07 64.78
C ALA A 257 15.53 48.78 65.02
N LEU A 258 15.53 49.99 65.58
CA LEU A 258 16.75 50.73 65.92
C LEU A 258 17.61 49.97 66.93
N ALA A 259 17.00 49.35 67.94
CA ALA A 259 17.71 48.57 68.95
C ALA A 259 18.49 47.40 68.31
N VAL A 260 17.86 46.67 67.38
CA VAL A 260 18.52 45.59 66.64
C VAL A 260 19.62 46.12 65.73
N ASN A 261 19.33 47.18 64.95
CA ASN A 261 20.31 47.75 64.04
C ASN A 261 21.53 48.36 64.76
N ARG A 262 21.40 48.79 66.03
CA ARG A 262 22.52 49.20 66.89
C ARG A 262 23.39 48.02 67.31
N LEU A 263 22.77 46.91 67.74
CA LEU A 263 23.48 45.69 68.12
C LEU A 263 24.29 45.12 66.95
N GLU A 264 23.69 45.12 65.76
CA GLU A 264 24.27 44.61 64.51
C GLU A 264 25.17 45.64 63.79
N GLN A 265 25.34 46.84 64.36
CA GLN A 265 26.13 47.94 63.79
C GLN A 265 25.73 48.32 62.34
N ASN A 266 24.47 48.09 61.96
CA ASN A 266 23.94 48.46 60.65
C ASN A 266 23.65 49.97 60.59
N ARG A 267 24.69 50.77 60.35
CA ARG A 267 24.61 52.24 60.38
C ARG A 267 23.60 52.82 59.39
N GLN A 268 23.44 52.20 58.21
CA GLN A 268 22.47 52.65 57.20
C GLN A 268 21.04 52.55 57.73
N ASN A 269 20.66 51.40 58.28
CA ASN A 269 19.33 51.21 58.84
C ASN A 269 19.11 52.02 60.12
N GLN A 270 20.18 52.30 60.90
CA GLN A 270 20.10 53.22 62.03
C GLN A 270 19.72 54.63 61.58
N ALA A 271 20.37 55.18 60.55
CA ALA A 271 20.03 56.50 60.00
C ALA A 271 18.55 56.56 59.59
N LEU A 272 18.08 55.56 58.85
CA LEU A 272 16.68 55.46 58.45
C LEU A 272 15.72 55.37 59.64
N ASN A 273 16.06 54.59 60.68
CA ASN A 273 15.26 54.52 61.89
C ASN A 273 15.16 55.87 62.60
N TYR A 274 16.26 56.59 62.75
CA TYR A 274 16.26 57.93 63.35
C TYR A 274 15.40 58.91 62.53
N LEU A 275 15.48 58.86 61.20
CA LEU A 275 14.64 59.68 60.32
C LEU A 275 13.15 59.45 60.59
N TRP A 276 12.74 58.19 60.64
CA TRP A 276 11.35 57.80 60.87
C TRP A 276 10.86 58.12 62.29
N ILE A 277 11.72 57.94 63.30
CA ILE A 277 11.44 58.36 64.68
C ILE A 277 11.24 59.89 64.74
N GLY A 278 12.13 60.64 64.07
CA GLY A 278 11.99 62.10 63.92
C GLY A 278 10.66 62.48 63.30
N ARG A 279 10.28 61.85 62.18
CA ARG A 279 8.96 62.03 61.53
C ARG A 279 7.79 61.77 62.50
N CYS A 280 7.84 60.72 63.31
CA CYS A 280 6.81 60.41 64.31
C CYS A 280 6.70 61.50 65.38
N PHE A 281 7.84 62.05 65.82
CA PHE A 281 7.84 63.13 66.81
C PHE A 281 7.32 64.45 66.27
N ILE A 282 7.54 64.77 64.98
CA ILE A 282 6.89 65.92 64.33
C ILE A 282 5.37 65.78 64.40
N GLN A 283 4.83 64.62 64.01
CA GLN A 283 3.37 64.39 63.99
C GLN A 283 2.74 64.41 65.39
N THR A 284 3.50 63.97 66.40
CA THR A 284 3.08 64.01 67.82
C THR A 284 3.43 65.33 68.52
N LYS A 285 3.90 66.35 67.77
CA LYS A 285 4.21 67.71 68.24
C LYS A 285 5.31 67.78 69.31
N ASN A 286 6.28 66.88 69.26
CA ASN A 286 7.45 66.90 70.15
C ASN A 286 8.70 67.36 69.37
N SER A 287 8.82 68.68 69.19
CA SER A 287 9.87 69.30 68.35
C SER A 287 11.30 68.94 68.80
N ASP A 288 11.56 68.94 70.11
CA ASP A 288 12.90 68.68 70.65
C ASP A 288 13.38 67.26 70.32
N GLN A 289 12.51 66.26 70.54
CA GLN A 289 12.81 64.86 70.20
C GLN A 289 12.89 64.66 68.69
N ALA A 290 12.05 65.35 67.90
CA ALA A 290 12.13 65.30 66.44
C ALA A 290 13.50 65.79 65.95
N LYS A 291 13.90 66.99 66.37
CA LYS A 291 15.18 67.61 66.01
C LYS A 291 16.38 66.75 66.41
N GLN A 292 16.40 66.20 67.62
CA GLN A 292 17.49 65.32 68.08
C GLN A 292 17.66 64.09 67.19
N ASN A 293 16.57 63.41 66.85
CA ASN A 293 16.62 62.21 66.01
C ASN A 293 16.98 62.56 64.55
N LEU A 294 16.45 63.65 64.01
CA LEU A 294 16.78 64.08 62.65
C LEU A 294 18.25 64.49 62.49
N LEU A 295 18.84 65.14 63.50
CA LEU A 295 20.28 65.45 63.50
C LEU A 295 21.14 64.17 63.53
N ALA A 296 20.77 63.20 64.38
CA ALA A 296 21.45 61.90 64.40
C ALA A 296 21.32 61.13 63.08
N SER A 297 20.15 61.24 62.42
CA SER A 297 19.92 60.70 61.09
C SER A 297 20.79 61.38 60.05
N LEU A 298 20.88 62.72 60.07
CA LEU A 298 21.63 63.50 59.10
C LEU A 298 23.14 63.25 59.21
N GLU A 299 23.67 63.23 60.43
CA GLU A 299 25.09 62.93 60.70
C GLU A 299 25.48 61.55 60.14
N LEU A 300 24.69 60.51 60.47
CA LEU A 300 24.93 59.17 59.93
C LEU A 300 24.76 59.11 58.41
N ALA A 301 23.80 59.83 57.85
CA ALA A 301 23.56 59.85 56.42
C ALA A 301 24.74 60.49 55.67
N GLN A 302 25.29 61.60 56.17
CA GLN A 302 26.46 62.27 55.59
C GLN A 302 27.73 61.43 55.69
N ASP A 303 27.94 60.76 56.83
CA ASP A 303 29.08 59.87 57.04
C ASP A 303 29.13 58.71 56.02
N ILE A 304 27.96 58.23 55.58
CA ILE A 304 27.80 57.04 54.74
C ILE A 304 27.46 57.41 53.27
N GLY A 305 27.05 58.65 53.02
CA GLY A 305 26.62 59.14 51.71
C GLY A 305 25.19 58.74 51.32
N LEU A 306 24.24 58.78 52.27
CA LEU A 306 22.84 58.41 52.05
C LEU A 306 22.00 59.61 51.59
N VAL A 307 22.18 60.00 50.33
CA VAL A 307 21.59 61.20 49.69
C VAL A 307 20.08 61.38 49.94
N ILE A 308 19.29 60.30 49.87
CA ILE A 308 17.82 60.36 50.09
C ILE A 308 17.50 60.72 51.55
N ILE A 309 18.23 60.13 52.49
CA ILE A 309 18.02 60.39 53.93
C ILE A 309 18.52 61.79 54.28
N GLU A 310 19.66 62.22 53.71
CA GLU A 310 20.15 63.59 53.87
C GLU A 310 19.13 64.63 53.39
N ARG A 311 18.54 64.43 52.21
CA ARG A 311 17.48 65.28 51.67
C ARG A 311 16.31 65.38 52.66
N ASP A 312 15.77 64.24 53.07
CA ASP A 312 14.57 64.20 53.91
C ASP A 312 14.82 64.80 55.30
N ALA A 313 15.98 64.51 55.89
CA ALA A 313 16.36 65.09 57.18
C ALA A 313 16.55 66.60 57.08
N ALA A 314 17.19 67.09 56.01
CA ALA A 314 17.39 68.52 55.76
C ALA A 314 16.06 69.27 55.55
N GLU A 315 15.10 68.68 54.81
CA GLU A 315 13.75 69.25 54.65
C GLU A 315 13.08 69.45 56.02
N MET A 316 12.99 68.40 56.82
CA MET A 316 12.32 68.45 58.12
C MET A 316 13.05 69.34 59.13
N LEU A 317 14.38 69.37 59.12
CA LEU A 317 15.16 70.27 59.97
C LEU A 317 15.01 71.74 59.54
N SER A 318 14.87 72.01 58.24
CA SER A 318 14.59 73.36 57.73
C SER A 318 13.28 73.89 58.31
N ASP A 319 12.22 73.08 58.26
CA ASP A 319 10.90 73.42 58.80
C ASP A 319 10.97 73.68 60.31
N ILE A 320 11.59 72.77 61.08
CA ILE A 320 11.74 72.91 62.53
C ILE A 320 12.52 74.19 62.89
N TYR A 321 13.66 74.45 62.24
CA TYR A 321 14.44 75.66 62.52
C TYR A 321 13.70 76.93 62.13
N SER A 322 12.87 76.90 61.09
CA SER A 322 12.03 78.03 60.70
C SER A 322 10.96 78.31 61.76
N GLU A 323 10.31 77.29 62.31
CA GLU A 323 9.32 77.41 63.40
C GLU A 323 9.95 77.93 64.71
N GLU A 324 11.19 77.52 65.00
CA GLU A 324 11.95 77.97 66.17
C GLU A 324 12.54 79.39 66.01
N GLY A 325 12.45 79.98 64.82
CA GLY A 325 12.99 81.31 64.50
C GLY A 325 14.50 81.32 64.21
N GLU A 326 15.13 80.16 64.08
CA GLU A 326 16.55 79.99 63.73
C GLU A 326 16.78 80.07 62.20
N PHE A 327 16.38 81.20 61.58
CA PHE A 327 16.32 81.36 60.12
C PHE A 327 17.63 81.08 59.37
N LYS A 328 18.80 81.31 60.01
CA LYS A 328 20.10 81.00 59.39
C LYS A 328 20.28 79.49 59.19
N LYS A 329 19.99 78.69 60.23
CA LYS A 329 20.08 77.23 60.14
C LYS A 329 19.01 76.65 59.22
N ALA A 330 17.81 77.21 59.26
CA ALA A 330 16.75 76.85 58.31
C ALA A 330 17.22 77.04 56.86
N PHE A 331 17.84 78.18 56.53
CA PHE A 331 18.38 78.43 55.20
C PHE A 331 19.51 77.45 54.81
N GLU A 332 20.44 77.14 55.73
CA GLU A 332 21.50 76.15 55.49
C GLU A 332 20.92 74.76 55.18
N MET A 333 19.91 74.32 55.96
CA MET A 333 19.22 73.05 55.72
C MET A 333 18.43 73.07 54.40
N GLN A 334 17.77 74.18 54.07
CA GLN A 334 17.07 74.33 52.79
C GLN A 334 18.02 74.24 51.58
N GLN A 335 19.24 74.79 51.70
CA GLN A 335 20.25 74.65 50.65
C GLN A 335 20.70 73.21 50.48
N LEU A 336 20.95 72.51 51.60
CA LEU A 336 21.32 71.10 51.59
C LEU A 336 20.20 70.24 50.96
N TYR A 337 18.95 70.48 51.33
CA TYR A 337 17.78 69.84 50.72
C TYR A 337 17.78 70.01 49.20
N ASN A 338 17.95 71.24 48.70
CA ASN A 338 17.94 71.51 47.26
C ASN A 338 19.08 70.80 46.52
N GLU A 339 20.27 70.75 47.12
CA GLU A 339 21.40 70.02 46.56
C GLU A 339 21.09 68.52 46.43
N MET A 340 20.60 67.90 47.51
CA MET A 340 20.26 66.48 47.51
C MET A 340 19.05 66.18 46.63
N TYR A 341 18.05 67.06 46.58
CA TYR A 341 16.88 66.94 45.70
C TYR A 341 17.29 66.83 44.23
N ASN A 342 18.22 67.67 43.79
CA ASN A 342 18.73 67.63 42.42
C ASN A 342 19.43 66.30 42.11
N LYS A 343 20.24 65.78 43.05
CA LYS A 343 20.88 64.46 42.92
C LYS A 343 19.82 63.36 42.80
N VAL A 344 18.83 63.32 43.69
CA VAL A 344 17.76 62.30 43.68
C VAL A 344 16.87 62.37 42.43
N SER A 345 16.51 63.57 41.99
CA SER A 345 15.68 63.79 40.80
C SER A 345 16.35 63.23 39.53
N SER A 346 17.66 63.41 39.41
CA SER A 346 18.43 62.85 38.29
C SER A 346 18.38 61.31 38.25
N GLU A 347 18.50 60.64 39.40
CA GLU A 347 18.42 59.17 39.49
C GLU A 347 17.01 58.64 39.19
N LYS A 348 15.97 59.32 39.69
CA LYS A 348 14.57 58.90 39.48
C LYS A 348 14.22 58.90 37.99
N ASN A 349 14.61 59.96 37.27
CA ASN A 349 14.36 60.09 35.83
C ASN A 349 15.04 58.97 35.01
N ILE A 350 16.21 58.50 35.44
CA ILE A 350 16.91 57.39 34.78
C ILE A 350 16.13 56.08 34.98
N LYS A 351 15.66 55.81 36.22
CA LYS A 351 14.88 54.59 36.54
C LYS A 351 13.54 54.55 35.83
N GLU A 352 12.83 55.67 35.75
CA GLU A 352 11.53 55.75 35.08
C GLU A 352 11.64 55.50 33.57
N ARG A 353 12.68 56.05 32.92
CA ARG A 353 12.96 55.78 31.50
C ARG A 353 13.32 54.32 31.25
N ALA A 354 14.17 53.73 32.10
CA ALA A 354 14.51 52.32 32.01
C ALA A 354 13.27 51.43 32.19
N GLY A 355 12.34 51.86 33.05
CA GLY A 355 11.09 51.17 33.30
C GLY A 355 10.12 51.16 32.13
N ILE A 356 9.93 52.31 31.47
CA ILE A 356 9.08 52.42 30.26
C ILE A 356 9.61 51.52 29.14
N GLU A 357 10.93 51.51 28.91
CA GLU A 357 11.55 50.68 27.89
C GLU A 357 11.35 49.18 28.19
N LEU A 358 11.57 48.75 29.43
CA LEU A 358 11.40 47.35 29.81
C LEU A 358 9.95 46.90 29.68
N LYS A 359 8.99 47.75 30.07
CA LYS A 359 7.55 47.49 29.89
C LYS A 359 7.20 47.32 28.42
N TYR A 360 7.68 48.20 27.54
CA TYR A 360 7.45 48.11 26.10
C TYR A 360 7.98 46.79 25.51
N GLN A 361 9.21 46.40 25.86
CA GLN A 361 9.80 45.16 25.37
C GLN A 361 9.07 43.92 25.90
N PHE A 362 8.54 43.98 27.13
CA PHE A 362 7.73 42.90 27.68
C PHE A 362 6.39 42.75 26.94
N GLU A 363 5.64 43.85 26.77
CA GLU A 363 4.38 43.81 26.03
C GLU A 363 4.58 43.27 24.61
N LYS A 364 5.73 43.58 24.00
CA LYS A 364 6.15 43.00 22.73
C LYS A 364 6.37 41.48 22.81
N LYS A 365 7.18 41.00 23.77
CA LYS A 365 7.43 39.56 23.97
C LYS A 365 6.19 38.76 24.34
N GLN A 366 5.28 39.34 25.12
CA GLN A 366 4.02 38.71 25.48
C GLN A 366 3.14 38.54 24.25
N LYS A 367 3.04 39.57 23.40
CA LYS A 367 2.35 39.48 22.10
C LYS A 367 2.98 38.43 21.19
N GLU A 368 4.31 38.32 21.15
CA GLU A 368 5.01 37.28 20.37
C GLU A 368 4.63 35.88 20.85
N LYS A 369 4.60 35.65 22.17
CA LYS A 369 4.15 34.36 22.76
C LYS A 369 2.68 34.07 22.47
N ASP A 370 1.80 35.05 22.55
CA ASP A 370 0.37 34.88 22.28
C ASP A 370 0.13 34.52 20.80
N VAL A 371 0.86 35.16 19.88
CA VAL A 371 0.86 34.81 18.45
C VAL A 371 1.38 33.39 18.22
N GLU A 372 2.45 33.00 18.90
CA GLU A 372 3.01 31.65 18.78
C GLU A 372 2.05 30.59 19.33
N ALA A 373 1.42 30.83 20.48
CA ALA A 373 0.42 29.94 21.08
C ALA A 373 -0.82 29.79 20.18
N MET A 374 -1.29 30.90 19.59
CA MET A 374 -2.39 30.90 18.63
C MET A 374 -2.03 30.11 17.36
N SER A 375 -0.83 30.30 16.80
CA SER A 375 -0.35 29.54 15.64
C SER A 375 -0.23 28.04 15.91
N LYS A 376 0.17 27.67 17.14
CA LYS A 376 0.26 26.27 17.58
C LYS A 376 -1.13 25.65 17.72
N SER A 377 -2.10 26.41 18.23
CA SER A 377 -3.50 25.98 18.34
C SER A 377 -4.13 25.75 16.96
N GLU A 378 -3.92 26.67 16.01
CA GLU A 378 -4.38 26.52 14.63
C GLU A 378 -3.79 25.27 13.96
N ARG A 379 -2.49 25.02 14.16
CA ARG A 379 -1.80 23.85 13.61
C ARG A 379 -2.35 22.54 14.19
N GLN A 380 -2.70 22.50 15.48
CA GLN A 380 -3.34 21.34 16.10
C GLN A 380 -4.73 21.10 15.52
N LEU A 381 -5.53 22.15 15.35
CA LEU A 381 -6.85 22.05 14.73
C LEU A 381 -6.75 21.52 13.29
N PHE A 382 -5.79 22.02 12.51
CA PHE A 382 -5.53 21.55 11.16
C PHE A 382 -5.15 20.06 11.11
N LEU A 383 -4.27 19.60 12.02
CA LEU A 383 -3.90 18.18 12.13
C LEU A 383 -5.10 17.29 12.48
N VAL A 384 -5.99 17.73 13.37
CA VAL A 384 -7.22 17.00 13.71
C VAL A 384 -8.14 16.87 12.49
N HIS A 385 -8.27 17.93 11.68
CA HIS A 385 -9.04 17.87 10.43
C HIS A 385 -8.44 16.89 9.41
N ILE A 386 -7.11 16.85 9.26
CA ILE A 386 -6.43 15.87 8.40
C ILE A 386 -6.70 14.44 8.89
N LEU A 387 -6.60 14.20 10.20
CA LEU A 387 -6.86 12.87 10.77
C LEU A 387 -8.32 12.44 10.58
N LEU A 388 -9.28 13.36 10.74
CA LEU A 388 -10.69 13.10 10.44
C LEU A 388 -10.92 12.77 8.96
N ALA A 389 -10.31 13.53 8.05
CA ALA A 389 -10.40 13.25 6.62
C ALA A 389 -9.79 11.88 6.26
N ALA A 390 -8.63 11.54 6.83
CA ALA A 390 -8.00 10.24 6.65
C ALA A 390 -8.88 9.10 7.19
N LEU A 391 -9.50 9.27 8.35
CA LEU A 391 -10.43 8.31 8.93
C LEU A 391 -11.65 8.08 8.01
N ILE A 392 -12.22 9.15 7.46
CA ILE A 392 -13.33 9.06 6.51
C ILE A 392 -12.92 8.28 5.25
N ILE A 393 -11.72 8.54 4.72
CA ILE A 393 -11.19 7.80 3.55
C ILE A 393 -11.02 6.31 3.87
N VAL A 394 -10.48 5.97 5.04
CA VAL A 394 -10.34 4.56 5.47
C VAL A 394 -11.70 3.88 5.60
N LEU A 395 -12.68 4.54 6.21
CA LEU A 395 -14.04 4.00 6.33
C LEU A 395 -14.70 3.79 4.95
N LEU A 396 -14.51 4.74 4.02
CA LEU A 396 -14.98 4.60 2.64
C LEU A 396 -14.29 3.45 1.91
N LEU A 397 -12.99 3.26 2.11
CA LEU A 397 -12.25 2.13 1.53
C LEU A 397 -12.73 0.79 2.10
N VAL A 398 -12.92 0.68 3.42
CA VAL A 398 -13.45 -0.53 4.06
C VAL A 398 -14.85 -0.84 3.53
N PHE A 399 -15.72 0.17 3.42
CA PHE A 399 -17.04 0.02 2.84
C PHE A 399 -16.98 -0.45 1.37
N LEU A 400 -16.11 0.15 0.57
CA LEU A 400 -15.94 -0.18 -0.85
C LEU A 400 -15.39 -1.60 -1.04
N ILE A 401 -14.40 -2.00 -0.24
CA ILE A 401 -13.85 -3.36 -0.21
C ILE A 401 -14.92 -4.36 0.23
N GLY A 402 -15.69 -4.06 1.27
CA GLY A 402 -16.80 -4.90 1.73
C GLY A 402 -17.86 -5.09 0.64
N ARG A 403 -18.22 -4.02 -0.07
CA ARG A 403 -19.15 -4.07 -1.21
C ARG A 403 -18.59 -4.93 -2.35
N ILE A 404 -17.33 -4.72 -2.73
CA ILE A 404 -16.65 -5.51 -3.77
C ILE A 404 -16.62 -6.98 -3.38
N TYR A 405 -16.31 -7.30 -2.12
CA TYR A 405 -16.29 -8.66 -1.62
C TYR A 405 -17.67 -9.33 -1.71
N ILE A 406 -18.73 -8.64 -1.30
CA ILE A 406 -20.12 -9.16 -1.38
C ILE A 406 -20.51 -9.40 -2.85
N LEU A 407 -20.21 -8.47 -3.75
CA LEU A 407 -20.50 -8.61 -5.18
C LEU A 407 -19.72 -9.79 -5.79
N LYS A 408 -18.43 -9.90 -5.48
CA LYS A 408 -17.58 -11.02 -5.93
C LYS A 408 -18.10 -12.36 -5.41
N ARG A 409 -18.55 -12.42 -4.16
CA ARG A 409 -19.13 -13.64 -3.57
C ARG A 409 -20.40 -14.05 -4.32
N LYS A 410 -21.31 -13.10 -4.61
CA LYS A 410 -22.52 -13.38 -5.41
C LYS A 410 -22.17 -13.87 -6.81
N ALA A 411 -21.24 -13.20 -7.49
CA ALA A 411 -20.78 -13.60 -8.82
C ALA A 411 -20.12 -14.99 -8.82
N ASN A 412 -19.32 -15.32 -7.81
CA ASN A 412 -18.69 -16.64 -7.69
C ASN A 412 -19.69 -17.76 -7.43
N ILE A 413 -20.73 -17.51 -6.64
CA ILE A 413 -21.81 -18.47 -6.43
C ILE A 413 -22.55 -18.71 -7.74
N GLU A 414 -22.92 -17.64 -8.46
CA GLU A 414 -23.58 -17.75 -9.75
C GLU A 414 -22.69 -18.47 -10.79
N LEU A 415 -21.40 -18.15 -10.83
CA LEU A 415 -20.42 -18.81 -11.70
C LEU A 415 -20.28 -20.29 -11.39
N SER A 416 -20.25 -20.68 -10.12
CA SER A 416 -20.23 -22.07 -9.69
C SER A 416 -21.48 -22.82 -10.16
N THR A 417 -22.66 -22.23 -9.99
CA THR A 417 -23.92 -22.80 -10.48
C THR A 417 -23.91 -22.98 -12.00
N LYS A 418 -23.48 -21.96 -12.75
CA LYS A 418 -23.33 -22.03 -14.21
C LYS A 418 -22.34 -23.12 -14.64
N ASN A 419 -21.19 -23.20 -13.97
CA ASN A 419 -20.18 -24.24 -14.25
C ASN A 419 -20.72 -25.65 -14.00
N ASN A 420 -21.51 -25.85 -12.95
CA ASN A 420 -22.11 -27.15 -12.67
C ASN A 420 -23.15 -27.54 -13.73
N ILE A 421 -23.96 -26.59 -14.21
CA ILE A 421 -24.92 -26.82 -15.31
C ILE A 421 -24.17 -27.17 -16.60
N ILE A 422 -23.11 -26.43 -16.93
CA ILE A 422 -22.28 -26.69 -18.11
C ILE A 422 -21.64 -28.08 -18.02
N LYS A 423 -21.07 -28.43 -16.85
CA LYS A 423 -20.45 -29.74 -16.64
C LYS A 423 -21.44 -30.87 -16.85
N LYS A 424 -22.65 -30.77 -16.28
CA LYS A 424 -23.71 -31.76 -16.50
C LYS A 424 -24.10 -31.86 -17.97
N SER A 425 -24.30 -30.73 -18.65
CA SER A 425 -24.59 -30.71 -20.09
C SER A 425 -23.47 -31.34 -20.93
N PHE A 426 -22.20 -31.16 -20.53
CA PHE A 426 -21.05 -31.77 -21.20
C PHE A 426 -21.04 -33.29 -21.03
N ASP A 427 -21.28 -33.77 -19.82
CA ASP A 427 -21.36 -35.21 -19.52
C ASP A 427 -22.51 -35.87 -20.31
N ASP A 428 -23.66 -35.21 -20.41
CA ASP A 428 -24.81 -35.67 -21.20
C ASP A 428 -24.48 -35.77 -22.71
N ILE A 429 -23.81 -34.75 -23.27
CA ILE A 429 -23.36 -34.76 -24.67
C ILE A 429 -22.34 -35.87 -24.92
N LYS A 430 -21.42 -36.11 -23.98
CA LYS A 430 -20.43 -37.18 -24.09
C LYS A 430 -21.09 -38.56 -24.16
N SER A 431 -22.05 -38.82 -23.26
CA SER A 431 -22.82 -40.07 -23.26
C SER A 431 -23.58 -40.29 -24.58
N LEU A 432 -24.25 -39.24 -25.06
CA LEU A 432 -24.94 -39.25 -26.35
C LEU A 432 -23.98 -39.48 -27.53
N SER A 433 -22.79 -38.87 -27.51
CA SER A 433 -21.77 -39.09 -28.54
C SER A 433 -21.25 -40.53 -28.55
N ASP A 434 -21.09 -41.17 -27.39
CA ASP A 434 -20.60 -42.55 -27.31
C ASP A 434 -21.66 -43.53 -27.86
N ILE A 435 -22.94 -43.30 -27.56
CA ILE A 435 -24.07 -44.04 -28.13
C ILE A 435 -24.14 -43.84 -29.65
N GLY A 436 -24.05 -42.58 -30.11
CA GLY A 436 -24.07 -42.24 -31.54
C GLY A 436 -22.94 -42.91 -32.33
N LYS A 437 -21.72 -42.97 -31.76
CA LYS A 437 -20.58 -43.70 -32.36
C LYS A 437 -20.88 -45.19 -32.51
N ASN A 438 -21.42 -45.83 -31.47
CA ASN A 438 -21.76 -47.25 -31.49
C ASN A 438 -22.80 -47.57 -32.57
N ILE A 439 -23.82 -46.73 -32.72
CA ILE A 439 -24.84 -46.85 -33.79
C ILE A 439 -24.22 -46.70 -35.17
N SER A 440 -23.40 -45.67 -35.39
CA SER A 440 -22.79 -45.37 -36.70
C SER A 440 -21.79 -46.42 -37.19
N ALA A 441 -21.28 -47.26 -36.29
CA ALA A 441 -20.33 -48.33 -36.61
C ALA A 441 -21.02 -49.59 -37.16
N LYS A 442 -22.35 -49.71 -37.07
CA LYS A 442 -23.11 -50.85 -37.60
C LYS A 442 -23.30 -50.73 -39.10
N LEU A 443 -23.06 -51.81 -39.85
CA LEU A 443 -23.19 -51.87 -41.31
C LEU A 443 -24.43 -52.65 -41.78
N VAL A 444 -25.19 -53.23 -40.83
CA VAL A 444 -26.40 -54.01 -41.07
C VAL A 444 -27.59 -53.30 -40.43
N VAL A 445 -28.69 -53.18 -41.17
CA VAL A 445 -29.86 -52.38 -40.76
C VAL A 445 -30.49 -52.93 -39.48
N GLU A 446 -30.63 -54.24 -39.36
CA GLU A 446 -31.21 -54.90 -38.18
C GLU A 446 -30.41 -54.64 -36.90
N ASP A 447 -29.08 -54.58 -37.00
CA ASP A 447 -28.19 -54.24 -35.90
C ASP A 447 -28.31 -52.76 -35.49
N ILE A 448 -28.53 -51.87 -36.45
CA ILE A 448 -28.79 -50.44 -36.19
C ILE A 448 -30.10 -50.32 -35.40
N VAL A 449 -31.18 -50.92 -35.90
CA VAL A 449 -32.52 -50.86 -35.29
C VAL A 449 -32.49 -51.38 -33.85
N SER A 450 -31.90 -52.56 -33.61
CA SER A 450 -31.80 -53.14 -32.26
C SER A 450 -30.92 -52.31 -31.31
N THR A 451 -29.78 -51.77 -31.78
CA THR A 451 -28.89 -50.93 -30.95
C THR A 451 -29.57 -49.62 -30.54
N VAL A 452 -30.32 -49.00 -31.47
CA VAL A 452 -31.06 -47.77 -31.20
C VAL A 452 -32.20 -48.03 -30.22
N TYR A 453 -32.92 -49.13 -30.38
CA TYR A 453 -33.99 -49.53 -29.47
C TYR A 453 -33.50 -49.69 -28.03
N GLU A 454 -32.42 -50.44 -27.79
CA GLU A 454 -31.86 -50.63 -26.44
C GLU A 454 -31.34 -49.32 -25.84
N SER A 455 -30.80 -48.43 -26.68
CA SER A 455 -30.35 -47.10 -26.23
C SER A 455 -31.52 -46.23 -25.77
N LEU A 456 -32.67 -46.31 -26.44
CA LEU A 456 -33.86 -45.53 -26.14
C LEU A 456 -34.67 -46.10 -24.97
N ARG A 457 -34.81 -47.43 -24.88
CA ARG A 457 -35.54 -48.12 -23.79
C ARG A 457 -35.03 -47.73 -22.39
N ASN A 458 -33.73 -47.45 -22.26
CA ASN A 458 -33.12 -47.04 -20.99
C ASN A 458 -33.42 -45.58 -20.60
N LEU A 459 -33.99 -44.77 -21.51
CA LEU A 459 -34.12 -43.32 -21.35
C LEU A 459 -35.55 -42.81 -21.50
N LEU A 460 -36.38 -43.47 -22.31
CA LEU A 460 -37.78 -43.12 -22.51
C LEU A 460 -38.65 -44.38 -22.66
N ASP A 461 -39.94 -44.19 -22.41
CA ASP A 461 -40.95 -45.23 -22.53
C ASP A 461 -41.11 -45.66 -24.00
N THR A 462 -40.63 -46.87 -24.30
CA THR A 462 -40.43 -47.37 -25.67
C THR A 462 -41.09 -48.75 -25.79
N ASP A 463 -42.42 -48.75 -25.80
CA ASP A 463 -43.22 -49.97 -25.97
C ASP A 463 -43.13 -50.46 -27.43
N ALA A 464 -43.13 -49.54 -28.39
CA ALA A 464 -42.85 -49.84 -29.79
C ALA A 464 -41.82 -48.89 -30.41
N PHE A 465 -40.99 -49.44 -31.28
CA PHE A 465 -39.91 -48.74 -31.98
C PHE A 465 -39.79 -49.25 -33.42
N ALA A 466 -39.63 -48.31 -34.36
CA ALA A 466 -39.42 -48.68 -35.75
C ALA A 466 -38.59 -47.62 -36.49
N ILE A 467 -37.90 -48.07 -37.53
CA ILE A 467 -37.27 -47.20 -38.52
C ILE A 467 -37.85 -47.54 -39.88
N GLY A 468 -38.49 -46.56 -40.52
CA GLY A 468 -38.98 -46.67 -41.89
C GLY A 468 -37.95 -46.11 -42.85
N ILE A 469 -37.35 -46.97 -43.68
CA ILE A 469 -36.31 -46.57 -44.64
C ILE A 469 -36.96 -46.24 -45.97
N PHE A 470 -36.58 -45.12 -46.56
CA PHE A 470 -37.15 -44.68 -47.83
C PHE A 470 -36.65 -45.54 -49.00
N ASN A 471 -37.59 -46.15 -49.70
CA ASN A 471 -37.36 -46.86 -50.95
C ASN A 471 -37.77 -45.97 -52.13
N SER A 472 -36.78 -45.43 -52.84
CA SER A 472 -37.02 -44.51 -53.96
C SER A 472 -37.70 -45.17 -55.16
N GLU A 473 -37.46 -46.47 -55.39
CA GLU A 473 -38.04 -47.21 -56.51
C GLU A 473 -39.52 -47.48 -56.30
N LYS A 474 -39.89 -47.95 -55.10
CA LYS A 474 -41.27 -48.28 -54.74
C LYS A 474 -42.08 -47.10 -54.23
N LYS A 475 -41.43 -45.96 -53.97
CA LYS A 475 -42.01 -44.76 -53.32
C LYS A 475 -42.75 -45.11 -52.03
N CYS A 476 -42.12 -45.93 -51.19
CA CYS A 476 -42.66 -46.35 -49.89
C CYS A 476 -41.59 -46.24 -48.78
N LEU A 477 -42.05 -46.30 -47.54
CA LEU A 477 -41.21 -46.49 -46.36
C LEU A 477 -41.24 -47.97 -45.99
N ASP A 478 -40.09 -48.63 -46.07
CA ASP A 478 -39.90 -50.04 -45.71
C ASP A 478 -39.53 -50.14 -44.23
N PHE A 479 -40.31 -50.89 -43.45
CA PHE A 479 -40.07 -51.12 -42.03
C PHE A 479 -39.55 -52.53 -41.81
N ASN A 480 -38.23 -52.63 -41.56
CA ASN A 480 -37.55 -53.87 -41.23
C ASN A 480 -37.10 -53.83 -39.77
N GLY A 481 -37.41 -54.88 -39.01
CA GLY A 481 -36.96 -55.01 -37.62
C GLY A 481 -37.75 -54.18 -36.62
N THR A 482 -39.01 -53.81 -36.91
CA THR A 482 -39.90 -53.13 -35.95
C THR A 482 -40.00 -53.94 -34.66
N ILE A 483 -39.86 -53.29 -33.49
CA ILE A 483 -39.90 -53.93 -32.19
C ILE A 483 -41.12 -53.43 -31.42
N GLU A 484 -41.96 -54.33 -30.92
CA GLU A 484 -43.08 -54.03 -30.02
C GLU A 484 -43.05 -54.98 -28.82
N ASN A 485 -43.08 -54.46 -27.60
CA ASN A 485 -42.95 -55.22 -26.35
C ASN A 485 -41.75 -56.18 -26.32
N GLY A 486 -40.64 -55.78 -26.97
CA GLY A 486 -39.42 -56.57 -27.09
C GLY A 486 -39.46 -57.70 -28.14
N GLN A 487 -40.54 -57.83 -28.91
CA GLN A 487 -40.66 -58.79 -30.01
C GLN A 487 -40.48 -58.09 -31.36
N VAL A 488 -39.77 -58.74 -32.29
CA VAL A 488 -39.59 -58.24 -33.65
C VAL A 488 -40.82 -58.58 -34.49
N LEU A 489 -41.49 -57.57 -35.03
CA LEU A 489 -42.64 -57.71 -35.90
C LEU A 489 -42.23 -58.03 -37.36
N PRO A 490 -43.10 -58.69 -38.15
CA PRO A 490 -42.85 -58.94 -39.58
C PRO A 490 -42.69 -57.66 -40.40
N TYR A 491 -42.05 -57.78 -41.57
CA TYR A 491 -41.91 -56.70 -42.54
C TYR A 491 -43.27 -56.11 -42.96
N PHE A 492 -43.34 -54.78 -43.01
CA PHE A 492 -44.45 -54.04 -43.61
C PHE A 492 -43.93 -52.76 -44.28
N ASN A 493 -44.76 -52.13 -45.12
CA ASN A 493 -44.41 -50.87 -45.77
C ASN A 493 -45.60 -49.91 -45.83
N TYR A 494 -45.30 -48.61 -45.87
CA TYR A 494 -46.27 -47.54 -46.09
C TYR A 494 -45.98 -46.81 -47.41
N ASN A 495 -46.97 -46.73 -48.30
CA ASN A 495 -46.85 -45.98 -49.55
C ASN A 495 -46.86 -44.47 -49.26
N LEU A 496 -45.93 -43.72 -49.87
CA LEU A 496 -45.82 -42.27 -49.67
C LEU A 496 -46.92 -41.45 -50.35
N SER A 497 -47.59 -42.04 -51.34
CA SER A 497 -48.73 -41.42 -52.03
C SER A 497 -49.99 -41.43 -51.15
N ASN A 498 -50.03 -42.29 -50.14
CA ASN A 498 -51.11 -42.35 -49.17
C ASN A 498 -50.80 -41.43 -47.97
N SER A 499 -51.59 -40.38 -47.80
CA SER A 499 -51.49 -39.45 -46.68
C SER A 499 -52.08 -39.98 -45.37
N ASP A 500 -52.64 -41.18 -45.36
CA ASP A 500 -53.37 -41.73 -44.21
C ASP A 500 -52.46 -42.38 -43.15
N HIS A 501 -51.13 -42.23 -43.28
CA HIS A 501 -50.16 -42.75 -42.31
C HIS A 501 -49.22 -41.64 -41.80
N LEU A 502 -49.05 -41.57 -40.48
CA LEU A 502 -48.17 -40.58 -39.83
C LEU A 502 -46.71 -40.68 -40.30
N ALA A 503 -46.24 -41.89 -40.60
CA ALA A 503 -44.91 -42.12 -41.15
C ALA A 503 -44.71 -41.42 -42.52
N SER A 504 -45.68 -41.59 -43.44
CA SER A 504 -45.66 -40.96 -44.76
C SER A 504 -45.78 -39.44 -44.66
N LEU A 505 -46.62 -38.93 -43.75
CA LEU A 505 -46.77 -37.49 -43.51
C LEU A 505 -45.49 -36.85 -42.95
N CYS A 506 -44.86 -37.49 -41.95
CA CYS A 506 -43.59 -37.05 -41.39
C CYS A 506 -42.51 -36.99 -42.47
N PHE A 507 -42.40 -38.05 -43.30
CA PHE A 507 -41.44 -38.10 -44.39
C PHE A 507 -41.70 -37.05 -45.49
N ASN A 508 -42.95 -36.85 -45.90
CA ASN A 508 -43.26 -35.89 -46.95
C ASN A 508 -43.07 -34.45 -46.49
N SER A 509 -43.57 -34.13 -45.29
CA SER A 509 -43.52 -32.78 -44.71
C SER A 509 -42.15 -32.40 -44.15
N GLN A 510 -41.30 -33.39 -43.84
CA GLN A 510 -40.00 -33.19 -43.21
C GLN A 510 -40.09 -32.45 -41.87
N LYS A 511 -41.16 -32.73 -41.13
CA LYS A 511 -41.45 -32.16 -39.80
C LYS A 511 -41.72 -33.28 -38.82
N GLU A 512 -41.30 -33.07 -37.58
CA GLU A 512 -41.65 -33.95 -36.49
C GLU A 512 -43.17 -34.01 -36.28
N ILE A 513 -43.67 -35.20 -35.96
CA ILE A 513 -45.05 -35.40 -35.52
C ILE A 513 -44.98 -35.96 -34.11
N ILE A 514 -45.59 -35.25 -33.18
CA ILE A 514 -45.64 -35.60 -31.77
C ILE A 514 -47.11 -35.65 -31.37
N ILE A 515 -47.50 -36.78 -30.80
CA ILE A 515 -48.86 -37.06 -30.35
C ILE A 515 -48.78 -37.58 -28.92
N TYR A 516 -49.51 -36.95 -28.00
CA TYR A 516 -49.56 -37.34 -26.59
C TYR A 516 -50.84 -38.11 -26.24
N ASP A 517 -51.89 -37.94 -27.04
CA ASP A 517 -53.13 -38.74 -27.00
C ASP A 517 -53.55 -39.09 -28.44
N TYR A 518 -53.37 -40.35 -28.81
CA TYR A 518 -53.56 -40.79 -30.19
C TYR A 518 -54.99 -40.61 -30.69
N LEU A 519 -56.00 -40.92 -29.86
CA LEU A 519 -57.40 -40.83 -30.27
C LEU A 519 -57.88 -39.37 -30.44
N GLU A 520 -57.35 -38.45 -29.64
CA GLU A 520 -57.72 -37.02 -29.74
C GLU A 520 -56.91 -36.27 -30.81
N GLU A 521 -55.58 -36.47 -30.84
CA GLU A 521 -54.70 -35.61 -31.63
C GLU A 521 -54.39 -36.14 -33.03
N SER A 522 -54.59 -37.43 -33.30
CA SER A 522 -54.38 -37.99 -34.65
C SER A 522 -55.25 -37.31 -35.71
N LYS A 523 -56.44 -36.82 -35.34
CA LYS A 523 -57.37 -36.05 -36.20
C LYS A 523 -56.77 -34.74 -36.74
N LYS A 524 -55.72 -34.21 -36.11
CA LYS A 524 -54.98 -33.04 -36.62
C LYS A 524 -54.16 -33.37 -37.87
N TYR A 525 -53.81 -34.65 -38.03
CA TYR A 525 -52.89 -35.13 -39.06
C TYR A 525 -53.57 -36.08 -40.06
N LEU A 526 -54.57 -36.85 -39.61
CA LEU A 526 -55.25 -37.89 -40.38
C LEU A 526 -56.76 -37.60 -40.47
N ASN A 527 -57.37 -37.91 -41.62
CA ASN A 527 -58.82 -37.80 -41.81
C ASN A 527 -59.58 -38.94 -41.11
N ASP A 528 -59.04 -40.16 -41.15
CA ASP A 528 -59.54 -41.36 -40.47
C ASP A 528 -58.41 -42.05 -39.71
N ILE A 529 -58.72 -42.78 -38.64
CA ILE A 529 -57.74 -43.56 -37.87
C ILE A 529 -57.55 -44.92 -38.56
N PRO A 530 -56.42 -45.16 -39.26
CA PRO A 530 -56.19 -46.43 -39.93
C PRO A 530 -55.98 -47.54 -38.88
N LYS A 531 -56.35 -48.77 -39.23
CA LYS A 531 -55.93 -49.95 -38.45
C LYS A 531 -54.40 -50.11 -38.60
N PRO A 532 -53.68 -50.44 -37.51
CA PRO A 532 -52.25 -50.69 -37.59
C PRO A 532 -51.98 -51.87 -38.54
N GLN A 533 -50.97 -51.72 -39.41
CA GLN A 533 -50.58 -52.76 -40.36
C GLN A 533 -49.84 -53.92 -39.68
N ALA A 534 -49.23 -53.64 -38.53
CA ALA A 534 -48.66 -54.61 -37.59
C ALA A 534 -48.71 -54.00 -36.17
N GLY A 535 -48.87 -54.85 -35.14
CA GLY A 535 -48.89 -54.42 -33.73
C GLY A 535 -50.25 -53.91 -33.21
N GLU A 536 -50.23 -53.37 -32.00
CA GLU A 536 -51.40 -52.79 -31.32
C GLU A 536 -51.51 -51.26 -31.54
N ILE A 537 -52.63 -50.66 -31.13
CA ILE A 537 -52.81 -49.19 -31.19
C ILE A 537 -52.12 -48.58 -29.96
N LEU A 538 -51.18 -47.65 -30.20
CA LEU A 538 -50.41 -46.96 -29.16
C LEU A 538 -50.97 -45.56 -28.90
N GLU A 539 -50.80 -45.05 -27.68
CA GLU A 539 -51.46 -43.84 -27.17
C GLU A 539 -50.60 -42.58 -27.29
N SER A 540 -49.27 -42.70 -27.19
CA SER A 540 -48.33 -41.61 -27.46
C SER A 540 -47.37 -42.01 -28.57
N ILE A 541 -47.12 -41.12 -29.53
CA ILE A 541 -46.32 -41.39 -30.74
C ILE A 541 -45.39 -40.22 -31.02
N ILE A 542 -44.12 -40.52 -31.30
CA ILE A 542 -43.18 -39.59 -31.93
C ILE A 542 -42.75 -40.16 -33.28
N TYR A 543 -42.83 -39.35 -34.33
CA TYR A 543 -42.17 -39.58 -35.61
C TYR A 543 -41.20 -38.45 -35.90
N LEU A 544 -39.94 -38.77 -36.20
CA LEU A 544 -38.95 -37.81 -36.68
C LEU A 544 -38.45 -38.17 -38.08
N PRO A 545 -38.24 -37.18 -38.96
CA PRO A 545 -37.60 -37.43 -40.24
C PRO A 545 -36.11 -37.74 -40.04
N LEU A 546 -35.61 -38.70 -40.81
CA LEU A 546 -34.18 -39.03 -40.89
C LEU A 546 -33.61 -38.43 -42.16
N ASN A 547 -32.72 -37.46 -42.00
CA ASN A 547 -32.05 -36.77 -43.10
C ASN A 547 -30.54 -36.88 -42.96
N TYR A 548 -29.87 -37.06 -44.09
CA TYR A 548 -28.42 -37.00 -44.19
C TYR A 548 -28.05 -36.04 -45.33
N GLN A 549 -27.47 -34.89 -44.98
CA GLN A 549 -27.29 -33.75 -45.90
C GLN A 549 -28.65 -33.37 -46.54
N ASP A 550 -28.74 -33.36 -47.86
CA ASP A 550 -29.98 -33.06 -48.59
C ASP A 550 -30.81 -34.33 -48.94
N LYS A 551 -30.39 -35.51 -48.48
CA LYS A 551 -31.09 -36.78 -48.76
C LYS A 551 -32.07 -37.12 -47.64
N LYS A 552 -33.31 -37.41 -48.04
CA LYS A 552 -34.35 -37.97 -47.16
C LYS A 552 -34.13 -39.48 -47.02
N ILE A 553 -33.64 -39.91 -45.86
CA ILE A 553 -33.27 -41.31 -45.59
C ILE A 553 -34.48 -42.12 -45.14
N GLY A 554 -35.37 -41.53 -44.36
CA GLY A 554 -36.51 -42.26 -43.80
C GLY A 554 -37.18 -41.54 -42.64
N VAL A 555 -37.79 -42.31 -41.75
CA VAL A 555 -38.38 -41.83 -40.49
C VAL A 555 -38.02 -42.78 -39.35
N ILE A 556 -37.90 -42.25 -38.15
CA ILE A 556 -37.76 -43.00 -36.90
C ILE A 556 -38.98 -42.76 -36.03
N THR A 557 -39.47 -43.81 -35.36
CA THR A 557 -40.60 -43.69 -34.44
C THR A 557 -40.37 -44.40 -33.13
N VAL A 558 -40.82 -43.75 -32.05
CA VAL A 558 -40.91 -44.29 -30.70
C VAL A 558 -42.34 -44.07 -30.21
N GLN A 559 -42.93 -45.11 -29.64
CA GLN A 559 -44.34 -45.12 -29.25
C GLN A 559 -44.55 -45.81 -27.90
N SER A 560 -45.62 -45.43 -27.21
CA SER A 560 -45.99 -45.97 -25.91
C SER A 560 -47.50 -46.20 -25.76
N PHE A 561 -47.88 -47.23 -25.00
CA PHE A 561 -49.26 -47.50 -24.57
C PHE A 561 -49.79 -46.48 -23.56
N ARG A 562 -48.94 -45.62 -23.01
CA ARG A 562 -49.35 -44.58 -22.06
C ARG A 562 -49.58 -43.25 -22.77
N LYS A 563 -50.67 -42.57 -22.43
CA LYS A 563 -50.90 -41.17 -22.81
C LYS A 563 -49.88 -40.26 -22.13
N ASN A 564 -49.46 -39.20 -22.81
CA ASN A 564 -48.49 -38.21 -22.32
C ASN A 564 -47.15 -38.82 -21.87
N ALA A 565 -46.67 -39.88 -22.53
CA ALA A 565 -45.45 -40.58 -22.13
C ALA A 565 -44.16 -39.75 -22.33
N TYR A 566 -44.21 -38.71 -23.18
CA TYR A 566 -43.02 -37.98 -23.62
C TYR A 566 -42.97 -36.55 -23.11
N ILE A 567 -41.76 -36.11 -22.76
CA ILE A 567 -41.46 -34.72 -22.41
C ILE A 567 -40.46 -34.12 -23.39
N LYS A 568 -40.31 -32.79 -23.39
CA LYS A 568 -39.46 -32.06 -24.35
C LYS A 568 -38.01 -32.55 -24.39
N SER A 569 -37.44 -32.99 -23.27
CA SER A 569 -36.08 -33.56 -23.24
C SER A 569 -35.98 -34.91 -23.99
N HIS A 570 -37.03 -35.74 -23.96
CA HIS A 570 -37.06 -37.01 -24.71
C HIS A 570 -37.04 -36.75 -26.22
N ILE A 571 -37.78 -35.73 -26.68
CA ILE A 571 -37.82 -35.33 -28.09
C ILE A 571 -36.44 -34.83 -28.53
N ASN A 572 -35.79 -33.96 -27.76
CA ASN A 572 -34.44 -33.46 -28.07
C ASN A 572 -33.42 -34.61 -28.13
N TYR A 573 -33.52 -35.59 -27.23
CA TYR A 573 -32.65 -36.75 -27.23
C TYR A 573 -32.85 -37.60 -28.49
N LEU A 574 -34.10 -37.90 -28.85
CA LEU A 574 -34.43 -38.65 -30.07
C LEU A 574 -34.01 -37.90 -31.34
N GLN A 575 -34.16 -36.56 -31.40
CA GLN A 575 -33.68 -35.73 -32.50
C GLN A 575 -32.16 -35.80 -32.67
N ASN A 576 -31.41 -35.75 -31.57
CA ASN A 576 -29.97 -35.89 -31.63
C ASN A 576 -29.55 -37.30 -32.07
N LEU A 577 -30.24 -38.33 -31.59
CA LEU A 577 -29.96 -39.72 -31.96
C LEU A 577 -30.31 -39.99 -33.43
N ALA A 578 -31.39 -39.40 -33.93
CA ALA A 578 -31.85 -39.49 -35.31
C ALA A 578 -30.77 -39.09 -36.32
N VAL A 579 -29.92 -38.12 -35.99
CA VAL A 579 -28.76 -37.74 -36.82
C VAL A 579 -27.79 -38.91 -36.98
N TYR A 580 -27.42 -39.57 -35.87
CA TYR A 580 -26.53 -40.74 -35.93
C TYR A 580 -27.17 -41.93 -36.63
N VAL A 581 -28.48 -42.13 -36.46
CA VAL A 581 -29.23 -43.17 -37.16
C VAL A 581 -29.24 -42.93 -38.66
N ALA A 582 -29.49 -41.69 -39.12
CA ALA A 582 -29.45 -41.36 -40.54
C ALA A 582 -28.07 -41.61 -41.16
N ILE A 583 -26.98 -41.27 -40.45
CA ILE A 583 -25.61 -41.57 -40.87
C ILE A 583 -25.38 -43.09 -40.97
N ALA A 584 -25.77 -43.84 -39.94
CA ALA A 584 -25.58 -45.29 -39.89
C ALA A 584 -26.32 -46.00 -41.05
N LEU A 585 -27.55 -45.59 -41.34
CA LEU A 585 -28.34 -46.14 -42.44
C LEU A 585 -27.74 -45.82 -43.81
N GLU A 586 -27.24 -44.60 -44.02
CA GLU A 586 -26.56 -44.25 -45.27
C GLU A 586 -25.25 -45.06 -45.43
N ASN A 587 -24.48 -45.25 -44.35
CA ASN A 587 -23.29 -46.09 -44.36
C ASN A 587 -23.62 -47.55 -44.71
N ALA A 588 -24.65 -48.12 -44.07
CA ALA A 588 -25.11 -49.47 -44.36
C ALA A 588 -25.56 -49.62 -45.82
N ARG A 589 -26.27 -48.62 -46.36
CA ARG A 589 -26.71 -48.59 -47.77
C ARG A 589 -25.53 -48.54 -48.74
N VAL A 590 -24.57 -47.64 -48.51
CA VAL A 590 -23.36 -47.51 -49.36
C VAL A 590 -22.53 -48.79 -49.32
N TYR A 591 -22.36 -49.38 -48.14
CA TYR A 591 -21.64 -50.64 -47.97
C TYR A 591 -22.30 -51.77 -48.77
N SER A 592 -23.62 -51.92 -48.67
CA SER A 592 -24.36 -52.92 -49.44
C SER A 592 -24.24 -52.71 -50.95
N GLN A 593 -24.27 -51.46 -51.44
CA GLN A 593 -24.06 -51.15 -52.86
C GLN A 593 -22.65 -51.49 -53.35
N LEU A 594 -21.62 -51.18 -52.56
CA LEU A 594 -20.23 -51.54 -52.88
C LEU A 594 -20.04 -53.05 -52.98
N GLU A 595 -20.67 -53.81 -52.08
CA GLU A 595 -20.60 -55.27 -52.10
C GLU A 595 -21.20 -55.84 -53.38
N VAL A 596 -22.33 -55.30 -53.84
CA VAL A 596 -22.97 -55.69 -55.12
C VAL A 596 -22.11 -55.32 -56.32
N GLN A 597 -21.57 -54.10 -56.36
CA GLN A 597 -20.68 -53.63 -57.44
C GLN A 597 -19.43 -54.51 -57.57
N ASN A 598 -18.81 -54.86 -56.44
CA ASN A 598 -17.63 -55.72 -56.43
C ASN A 598 -17.92 -57.12 -56.99
N LYS A 599 -19.07 -57.71 -56.64
CA LYS A 599 -19.53 -58.99 -57.21
C LYS A 599 -19.76 -58.89 -58.72
N PHE A 600 -20.33 -57.79 -59.20
CA PHE A 600 -20.55 -57.56 -60.64
C PHE A 600 -19.24 -57.40 -61.42
N ASN A 601 -18.26 -56.65 -60.91
CA ASN A 601 -16.95 -56.47 -61.55
C ASN A 601 -16.20 -57.79 -61.73
N ILE A 602 -16.25 -58.67 -60.72
CA ILE A 602 -15.67 -60.02 -60.80
C ILE A 602 -16.33 -60.83 -61.93
N LEU A 603 -17.66 -60.73 -62.07
CA LEU A 603 -18.40 -61.43 -63.11
C LEU A 603 -18.02 -60.98 -64.52
N LEU A 604 -18.02 -59.67 -64.79
CA LEU A 604 -17.67 -59.11 -66.11
C LEU A 604 -16.31 -59.61 -66.61
N LYS A 605 -15.29 -59.52 -65.75
CA LYS A 605 -13.93 -59.94 -66.09
C LYS A 605 -13.87 -61.42 -66.50
N ASN A 606 -14.64 -62.27 -65.83
CA ASN A 606 -14.62 -63.72 -66.08
C ASN A 606 -15.41 -64.13 -67.33
N THR A 607 -16.33 -63.29 -67.84
CA THR A 607 -17.21 -63.62 -68.98
C THR A 607 -16.71 -63.09 -70.34
N ILE A 608 -15.80 -62.11 -70.38
CA ILE A 608 -15.27 -61.57 -71.65
C ILE A 608 -14.42 -62.64 -72.39
N PRO A 609 -14.76 -63.02 -73.64
CA PRO A 609 -14.11 -64.12 -74.35
C PRO A 609 -12.75 -63.74 -74.98
N ASN A 610 -12.48 -62.44 -75.17
CA ASN A 610 -11.22 -61.99 -75.73
C ASN A 610 -10.11 -61.97 -74.67
N PRO A 611 -8.88 -62.44 -74.99
CA PRO A 611 -7.73 -62.32 -74.10
C PRO A 611 -7.51 -60.88 -73.64
N MET A 612 -7.57 -60.65 -72.33
CA MET A 612 -7.40 -59.34 -71.72
C MET A 612 -6.45 -59.40 -70.53
N TYR A 613 -5.59 -58.39 -70.43
CA TYR A 613 -4.65 -58.22 -69.33
C TYR A 613 -4.51 -56.76 -68.92
N LEU A 614 -4.11 -56.56 -67.68
CA LEU A 614 -3.81 -55.27 -67.10
C LEU A 614 -2.35 -55.28 -66.63
N LYS A 615 -1.59 -54.25 -67.00
CA LYS A 615 -0.23 -54.01 -66.50
C LYS A 615 -0.15 -52.70 -65.73
N ASN A 616 0.77 -52.61 -64.78
CA ASN A 616 1.16 -51.31 -64.22
C ASN A 616 2.10 -50.56 -65.17
N CYS A 617 2.40 -49.30 -64.86
CA CYS A 617 3.30 -48.44 -65.65
C CYS A 617 4.75 -48.94 -65.71
N LYS A 618 5.13 -49.91 -64.87
CA LYS A 618 6.45 -50.57 -64.88
C LYS A 618 6.49 -51.82 -65.77
N GLY A 619 5.36 -52.19 -66.39
CA GLY A 619 5.26 -53.32 -67.31
C GLY A 619 4.94 -54.67 -66.64
N TYR A 620 4.63 -54.69 -65.34
CA TYR A 620 4.22 -55.90 -64.64
C TYR A 620 2.73 -56.18 -64.82
N TYR A 621 2.37 -57.42 -65.14
CA TYR A 621 0.97 -57.84 -65.21
C TYR A 621 0.34 -57.81 -63.80
N LEU A 622 -0.67 -56.96 -63.60
CA LEU A 622 -1.44 -56.85 -62.36
C LEU A 622 -2.63 -57.80 -62.35
N ASP A 623 -3.27 -57.94 -63.51
CA ASP A 623 -4.45 -58.78 -63.65
C ASP A 623 -4.65 -59.27 -65.08
N CYS A 624 -5.48 -60.29 -65.28
CA CYS A 624 -5.90 -60.81 -66.57
C CYS A 624 -7.19 -61.62 -66.44
N ASN A 625 -7.92 -61.78 -67.55
CA ASN A 625 -9.08 -62.67 -67.60
C ASN A 625 -8.66 -64.13 -67.90
N PRO A 626 -9.54 -65.11 -67.65
CA PRO A 626 -9.25 -66.51 -67.97
C PRO A 626 -8.93 -66.75 -69.46
N ALA A 627 -9.58 -66.02 -70.38
CA ALA A 627 -9.32 -66.14 -71.81
C ALA A 627 -7.88 -65.78 -72.18
N PHE A 628 -7.25 -64.83 -71.49
CA PHE A 628 -5.84 -64.49 -71.71
C PHE A 628 -4.91 -65.63 -71.34
N LEU A 629 -5.13 -66.22 -70.16
CA LEU A 629 -4.35 -67.36 -69.67
C LEU A 629 -4.49 -68.57 -70.60
N GLN A 630 -5.70 -68.84 -71.07
CA GLN A 630 -5.97 -69.90 -72.04
C GLN A 630 -5.30 -69.62 -73.39
N PHE A 631 -5.37 -68.38 -73.88
CA PHE A 631 -4.81 -68.01 -75.18
C PHE A 631 -3.30 -68.13 -75.23
N ILE A 632 -2.58 -67.78 -74.16
CA ILE A 632 -1.11 -67.92 -74.12
C ILE A 632 -0.64 -69.23 -73.49
N GLU A 633 -1.57 -70.10 -73.09
CA GLU A 633 -1.33 -71.42 -72.49
C GLU A 633 -0.44 -71.40 -71.22
N LYS A 634 -0.70 -70.43 -70.31
CA LYS A 634 0.01 -70.24 -69.02
C LYS A 634 -0.96 -70.12 -67.84
N THR A 635 -0.49 -70.42 -66.63
CA THR A 635 -1.30 -70.21 -65.40
C THR A 635 -1.22 -68.77 -64.91
N ARG A 636 -2.13 -68.39 -64.01
CA ARG A 636 -2.17 -67.03 -63.44
C ARG A 636 -0.89 -66.69 -62.68
N GLU A 637 -0.34 -67.65 -61.94
CA GLU A 637 0.88 -67.50 -61.13
C GLU A 637 2.13 -67.30 -61.99
N GLU A 638 2.12 -67.81 -63.23
CA GLU A 638 3.19 -67.61 -64.22
C GLU A 638 3.14 -66.23 -64.89
N VAL A 639 2.05 -65.49 -64.74
CA VAL A 639 1.81 -64.21 -65.43
C VAL A 639 1.78 -63.04 -64.46
N ILE A 640 0.98 -63.11 -63.39
CA ILE A 640 0.79 -61.98 -62.48
C ILE A 640 2.08 -61.67 -61.72
N GLY A 641 2.44 -60.38 -61.69
CA GLY A 641 3.70 -59.90 -61.12
C GLY A 641 4.94 -60.14 -61.99
N ARG A 642 4.78 -60.69 -63.20
CA ARG A 642 5.86 -60.87 -64.18
C ARG A 642 5.85 -59.78 -65.24
N THR A 643 6.93 -59.67 -66.00
CA THR A 643 7.06 -58.73 -67.13
C THR A 643 6.81 -59.44 -68.45
N VAL A 644 6.70 -58.69 -69.55
CA VAL A 644 6.49 -59.29 -70.88
C VAL A 644 7.63 -60.22 -71.30
N PHE A 645 8.85 -60.03 -70.79
CA PHE A 645 10.00 -60.91 -71.05
C PHE A 645 9.89 -62.29 -70.40
N ASP A 646 9.12 -62.40 -69.32
CA ASP A 646 8.85 -63.68 -68.65
C ASP A 646 7.69 -64.44 -69.32
N VAL A 647 6.83 -63.71 -70.04
CA VAL A 647 5.56 -64.21 -70.58
C VAL A 647 5.65 -64.52 -72.08
N ALA A 648 6.37 -63.71 -72.86
CA ALA A 648 6.54 -63.86 -74.31
C ALA A 648 8.00 -64.17 -74.69
N PRO A 649 8.25 -64.82 -75.84
CA PRO A 649 9.61 -65.03 -76.34
C PRO A 649 10.37 -63.71 -76.53
N PHE A 650 11.69 -63.74 -76.32
CA PHE A 650 12.55 -62.56 -76.34
C PHE A 650 12.36 -61.66 -77.56
N GLU A 651 12.29 -62.25 -78.76
CA GLU A 651 12.12 -61.56 -80.05
C GLU A 651 10.83 -60.72 -80.12
N LEU A 652 9.75 -61.18 -79.48
CA LEU A 652 8.46 -60.49 -79.46
C LEU A 652 8.29 -59.61 -78.22
N ALA A 653 8.94 -59.96 -77.11
CA ALA A 653 8.86 -59.22 -75.86
C ALA A 653 9.37 -57.78 -76.00
N ASP A 654 10.46 -57.56 -76.74
CA ASP A 654 10.98 -56.23 -77.03
C ASP A 654 9.98 -55.38 -77.82
N VAL A 655 9.33 -55.97 -78.83
CA VAL A 655 8.28 -55.29 -79.62
C VAL A 655 7.14 -54.85 -78.71
N TYR A 656 6.68 -55.76 -77.84
CA TYR A 656 5.57 -55.47 -76.92
C TYR A 656 5.91 -54.43 -75.88
N LYS A 657 7.13 -54.45 -75.33
CA LYS A 657 7.60 -53.46 -74.37
C LYS A 657 7.72 -52.08 -75.02
N ASN A 658 8.34 -51.99 -76.19
CA ASN A 658 8.46 -50.72 -76.91
C ASN A 658 7.08 -50.13 -77.23
N LYS A 659 6.11 -50.98 -77.57
CA LYS A 659 4.72 -50.56 -77.77
C LYS A 659 4.03 -50.12 -76.47
N ASP A 660 4.28 -50.79 -75.34
CA ASP A 660 3.81 -50.33 -74.03
C ASP A 660 4.40 -48.96 -73.66
N GLU A 661 5.69 -48.73 -73.90
CA GLU A 661 6.36 -47.44 -73.66
C GLU A 661 5.84 -46.30 -74.57
N GLU A 662 5.60 -46.61 -75.85
CA GLU A 662 4.97 -45.69 -76.80
C GLU A 662 3.56 -45.29 -76.33
N LEU A 663 2.75 -46.24 -75.89
CA LEU A 663 1.41 -45.96 -75.36
C LEU A 663 1.46 -45.06 -74.12
N LEU A 664 2.35 -45.34 -73.16
CA LEU A 664 2.50 -44.53 -71.94
C LEU A 664 2.93 -43.08 -72.24
N LYS A 665 3.69 -42.89 -73.32
CA LYS A 665 4.13 -41.56 -73.79
C LYS A 665 3.02 -40.82 -74.54
N ASP A 666 2.39 -41.48 -75.51
CA ASP A 666 1.46 -40.83 -76.45
C ASP A 666 0.05 -40.71 -75.87
N LYS A 667 -0.31 -41.60 -74.93
CA LYS A 667 -1.58 -41.61 -74.18
C LYS A 667 -2.83 -41.64 -75.06
N LYS A 668 -2.74 -42.31 -76.21
CA LYS A 668 -3.85 -42.55 -77.14
C LYS A 668 -4.01 -44.04 -77.34
N LEU A 669 -5.26 -44.46 -77.58
CA LEU A 669 -5.60 -45.84 -77.93
C LEU A 669 -4.63 -46.37 -79.00
N GLN A 670 -3.88 -47.40 -78.65
CA GLN A 670 -2.90 -48.01 -79.51
C GLN A 670 -3.50 -49.28 -80.11
N VAL A 671 -3.57 -49.32 -81.44
CA VAL A 671 -4.02 -50.48 -82.20
C VAL A 671 -2.94 -50.88 -83.19
N TYR A 672 -2.41 -52.09 -83.05
CA TYR A 672 -1.39 -52.61 -83.97
C TYR A 672 -1.50 -54.12 -84.13
N GLN A 673 -0.99 -54.61 -85.25
CA GLN A 673 -0.89 -56.04 -85.52
C GLN A 673 0.50 -56.54 -85.14
N SER A 674 0.55 -57.74 -84.59
CA SER A 674 1.80 -58.46 -84.27
C SER A 674 1.52 -59.96 -84.29
N GLN A 675 2.51 -60.76 -83.90
CA GLN A 675 2.37 -62.21 -83.77
C GLN A 675 2.57 -62.65 -82.33
N VAL A 676 1.66 -63.48 -81.83
CA VAL A 676 1.83 -64.15 -80.53
C VAL A 676 2.25 -65.59 -80.80
N LYS A 677 3.36 -66.02 -80.19
CA LYS A 677 3.80 -67.41 -80.20
C LYS A 677 3.15 -68.15 -79.03
N LEU A 678 2.45 -69.24 -79.33
CA LEU A 678 1.87 -70.14 -78.35
C LEU A 678 2.91 -71.14 -77.80
N ARG A 679 2.54 -71.93 -76.79
CA ARG A 679 3.46 -72.90 -76.18
C ARG A 679 3.81 -74.04 -77.13
N ASP A 680 2.91 -74.38 -78.06
CA ASP A 680 3.12 -75.36 -79.14
C ASP A 680 4.01 -74.83 -80.31
N GLU A 681 4.62 -73.66 -80.12
CA GLU A 681 5.43 -72.91 -81.09
C GLU A 681 4.68 -72.33 -82.29
N SER A 682 3.37 -72.54 -82.39
CA SER A 682 2.59 -71.95 -83.47
C SER A 682 2.47 -70.43 -83.30
N LEU A 683 2.57 -69.71 -84.42
CA LEU A 683 2.39 -68.27 -84.48
C LEU A 683 0.92 -67.95 -84.78
N ARG A 684 0.33 -67.07 -83.99
CA ARG A 684 -0.98 -66.47 -84.24
C ARG A 684 -0.80 -65.02 -84.64
N ASP A 685 -1.41 -64.61 -85.74
CA ASP A 685 -1.52 -63.20 -86.09
C ASP A 685 -2.59 -62.57 -85.21
N VAL A 686 -2.20 -61.54 -84.47
CA VAL A 686 -3.10 -60.88 -83.54
C VAL A 686 -3.15 -59.37 -83.78
N ARG A 687 -4.26 -58.77 -83.39
CA ARG A 687 -4.39 -57.33 -83.25
C ARG A 687 -4.47 -57.00 -81.76
N PHE A 688 -3.54 -56.19 -81.28
CA PHE A 688 -3.57 -55.63 -79.94
C PHE A 688 -4.39 -54.35 -79.94
N PHE A 689 -5.29 -54.24 -78.97
CA PHE A 689 -5.95 -53.01 -78.57
C PHE A 689 -5.43 -52.68 -77.18
N LYS A 690 -4.73 -51.57 -77.03
CA LYS A 690 -4.19 -51.15 -75.74
C LYS A 690 -4.60 -49.72 -75.44
N ASP A 691 -5.10 -49.51 -74.23
CA ASP A 691 -5.44 -48.18 -73.74
C ASP A 691 -4.93 -47.97 -72.32
N ILE A 692 -4.88 -46.72 -71.90
CA ILE A 692 -4.44 -46.33 -70.56
C ILE A 692 -5.59 -46.46 -69.57
N LEU A 693 -5.31 -47.13 -68.46
CA LEU A 693 -6.14 -47.05 -67.27
C LEU A 693 -5.73 -45.81 -66.48
N TRP A 694 -6.68 -44.92 -66.21
CA TRP A 694 -6.48 -43.72 -65.40
C TRP A 694 -6.86 -43.97 -63.94
N THR A 695 -6.13 -43.36 -63.01
CA THR A 695 -6.54 -43.28 -61.61
C THR A 695 -7.55 -42.15 -61.40
N ASP A 696 -8.24 -42.13 -60.25
CA ASP A 696 -9.19 -41.05 -59.90
C ASP A 696 -8.56 -39.64 -59.91
N ASN A 697 -7.23 -39.57 -59.79
CA ASN A 697 -6.45 -38.33 -59.83
C ASN A 697 -6.02 -37.92 -61.25
N ASN A 698 -6.58 -38.54 -62.30
CA ASN A 698 -6.16 -38.39 -63.69
C ASN A 698 -4.68 -38.72 -63.94
N GLU A 699 -4.08 -39.59 -63.11
CA GLU A 699 -2.74 -40.12 -63.37
C GLU A 699 -2.82 -41.44 -64.15
N VAL A 700 -1.74 -41.78 -64.86
CA VAL A 700 -1.64 -43.04 -65.59
C VAL A 700 -1.49 -44.18 -64.57
N GLY A 701 -2.52 -44.99 -64.41
CA GLY A 701 -2.59 -46.13 -63.48
C GLY A 701 -2.10 -47.44 -64.07
N GLY A 702 -2.14 -47.59 -65.40
CA GLY A 702 -1.65 -48.80 -66.07
C GLY A 702 -2.06 -48.89 -67.54
N ILE A 703 -1.85 -50.08 -68.11
CA ILE A 703 -2.20 -50.41 -69.49
C ILE A 703 -3.18 -51.57 -69.48
N LEU A 704 -4.37 -51.37 -70.07
CA LEU A 704 -5.31 -52.44 -70.37
C LEU A 704 -5.07 -52.89 -71.81
N GLY A 705 -4.69 -54.16 -71.99
CA GLY A 705 -4.48 -54.76 -73.29
C GLY A 705 -5.53 -55.83 -73.58
N VAL A 706 -6.14 -55.76 -74.76
CA VAL A 706 -7.02 -56.79 -75.33
C VAL A 706 -6.39 -57.33 -76.61
N ILE A 707 -6.41 -58.63 -76.79
CA ILE A 707 -5.90 -59.31 -77.98
C ILE A 707 -7.09 -59.84 -78.79
N LEU A 708 -7.07 -59.57 -80.09
CA LEU A 708 -7.97 -60.20 -81.04
C LEU A 708 -7.14 -61.10 -81.96
N ASP A 709 -7.43 -62.39 -81.96
CA ASP A 709 -6.83 -63.31 -82.93
C ASP A 709 -7.44 -63.04 -84.32
N ILE A 710 -6.58 -62.71 -85.28
CA ILE A 710 -6.95 -62.41 -86.67
C ILE A 710 -6.30 -63.41 -87.64
N THR A 711 -5.78 -64.54 -87.15
CA THR A 711 -5.05 -65.52 -87.96
C THR A 711 -5.91 -66.06 -89.11
N GLU A 712 -7.14 -66.47 -88.83
CA GLU A 712 -8.06 -66.92 -89.88
C GLU A 712 -8.50 -65.78 -90.81
N PHE A 713 -8.66 -64.57 -90.27
CA PHE A 713 -9.01 -63.38 -91.05
C PHE A 713 -7.91 -63.04 -92.07
N LYS A 714 -6.64 -63.03 -91.66
CA LYS A 714 -5.50 -62.79 -92.55
C LYS A 714 -5.34 -63.90 -93.60
N ARG A 715 -5.46 -65.17 -93.21
CA ARG A 715 -5.41 -66.29 -94.17
C ARG A 715 -6.50 -66.15 -95.23
N SER A 716 -7.70 -65.73 -94.83
CA SER A 716 -8.81 -65.50 -95.75
C SER A 716 -8.53 -64.31 -96.69
N GLU A 717 -7.94 -63.23 -96.18
CA GLU A 717 -7.56 -62.04 -96.97
C GLU A 717 -6.45 -62.35 -97.98
N GLU A 718 -5.42 -63.10 -97.58
CA GLU A 718 -4.34 -63.54 -98.47
C GLU A 718 -4.85 -64.47 -99.57
N GLN A 719 -5.74 -65.41 -99.25
CA GLN A 719 -6.41 -66.24 -100.26
C GLN A 719 -7.19 -65.38 -101.26
N LEU A 720 -7.83 -64.31 -100.79
CA LEU A 720 -8.58 -63.36 -101.63
C LEU A 720 -7.66 -62.54 -102.53
N ILE A 721 -6.48 -62.11 -102.04
CA ILE A 721 -5.46 -61.40 -102.81
C ILE A 721 -4.85 -62.31 -103.89
N VAL A 722 -4.49 -63.55 -103.53
CA VAL A 722 -3.97 -64.55 -104.48
C VAL A 722 -5.01 -64.87 -105.56
N PHE A 723 -6.28 -65.01 -105.17
CA PHE A 723 -7.38 -65.20 -106.11
C PHE A 723 -7.52 -64.00 -107.07
N LYS A 724 -7.36 -62.77 -106.57
CA LYS A 724 -7.40 -61.53 -107.38
C LYS A 724 -6.24 -61.46 -108.38
N GLN A 725 -5.02 -61.81 -107.97
CA GLN A 725 -3.84 -61.81 -108.84
C GLN A 725 -3.91 -62.89 -109.92
N LEU A 726 -4.44 -64.08 -109.62
CA LEU A 726 -4.69 -65.13 -110.62
C LEU A 726 -5.73 -64.71 -111.67
N ALA A 727 -6.75 -63.94 -111.27
CA ALA A 727 -7.75 -63.40 -112.18
C ALA A 727 -7.18 -62.30 -113.11
N GLU A 728 -6.19 -61.53 -112.68
CA GLU A 728 -5.53 -60.50 -113.51
C GLU A 728 -4.51 -61.10 -114.50
N ALA A 729 -3.76 -62.14 -114.11
CA ALA A 729 -2.78 -62.81 -114.97
C ALA A 729 -3.41 -63.58 -116.15
N SER A 730 -4.67 -63.99 -116.03
CA SER A 730 -5.43 -64.64 -117.10
C SER A 730 -6.00 -63.65 -118.13
N GLY A 731 -5.93 -62.34 -117.87
CA GLY A 731 -6.41 -61.28 -118.77
C GLY A 731 -5.40 -60.72 -119.78
N GLN A 732 -4.10 -60.99 -119.66
CA GLN A 732 -3.05 -60.39 -120.51
C GLN A 732 -2.63 -61.22 -121.75
N GLY A 733 -3.24 -62.38 -122.01
CA GLY A 733 -2.95 -63.24 -123.18
C GLY A 733 -3.68 -62.91 -124.48
N PHE A 734 -4.47 -61.83 -124.56
CA PHE A 734 -5.35 -61.53 -125.72
C PHE A 734 -4.94 -60.30 -126.56
N LEU A 735 -3.74 -59.74 -126.37
CA LEU A 735 -3.22 -58.64 -127.18
C LEU A 735 -1.75 -58.87 -127.56
N TYR A 736 -1.49 -59.76 -128.53
CA TYR A 736 -0.50 -59.67 -129.63
C TYR A 736 -0.33 -61.09 -130.25
N CYS A 737 -0.95 -61.29 -131.43
CA CYS A 737 -1.00 -62.51 -132.27
C CYS A 737 -1.88 -63.66 -131.79
#